data_AF-A0A8J7WFZ1-F1
#
_entry.id   AF-A0A8J7WFZ1-F1
#
_cell.length_a   1.000
_cell.length_b   1.000
_cell.length_c   1.000
_cell.angle_alpha   90.00
_cell.angle_beta   90.00
_cell.angle_gamma   90.00
#
_symmetry.space_group_name_H-M   'P 1'
#
loop_
_entity.id
_entity.type
_entity.pdbx_description
1 polymer ?
#
loop_
_entity_poly.entity_id
_entity_poly.type
_entity_poly.pdbx_seq_one_letter_code
_entity_poly.pdbx_strand_id
1 'polypeptide(L)'
;MSNSLLLNGPTGFNFKRPTIGRIGATDQLHPYVEAAIDAMTARLRTGFPAPEPRASERVEELEALAAEKDRDAREAQSESDRGARLIDEAYEEHAKAEDYAERKTAEHDEALRQVEDKTRDEEPKQTGATARSAKTAGAGAQTAAPDLKTLKAERDKARAAADRALETLETVKSQAAGYTEKAREANRLAKEAGRHAAEARRRLTRAKDAVAEILGLPIFSRDPQVRTLLSTPSSPGDVDLRQLIDRYGYTAEFYAVRRLLAKNASRLSFNLRNLLAEEEVVEYLFARVLLVEGIDESEGIFNAIVDEDRGGELMYRFASEYALTRLRNEKRLAIPEAVLGAMVARLHEEPVLLRRDPFDSTLNMLAAEFVYGDAELALILKAEQVLGINIPAKLQPALVDYIRRTNEDITVINDQNAPYFISIALSKLQKEDVALRPAAYGDTVGVEDYSVSYYEDRITAPEYERASVEAAAQMYLTMVWGDMLGVFPAVDRIAMQSAGDGQAPILLEVRSRELSDDLRMYVLDEEFRDLKTGRVSRRVAPAERQMFYRQLFGLGDAPVVEDQHVNPDFQRYWAVLMMETVKYIGKVEENGDNYSSISASKVYQAIEDLQYNLSAYCTGLPKIAAPTMYAELDFVIRRILDSDDVKQQLGRRGSQSFWKVIEQVRGMQDFTPLRNKGMYGHKILSTVARATPALVEDQSAFEDFIASVEAFILAEDQLAEAGGSMASLQFPGFFGFDSPGMGGFPGMNGGYPGMPAGGFPGMPAGLPGMPNGMFGSPSGSGMQDATRSSNGARSPTDDWNF
;
A
#
# COMPACT_ATOMS: atom_id res chain seq x y z
N MET A 1 42.49 80.25 -38.37
CA MET A 1 41.11 80.06 -37.89
C MET A 1 41.02 78.62 -37.37
N SER A 2 41.79 78.23 -36.35
CA SER A 2 41.56 78.38 -34.89
C SER A 2 40.28 77.63 -34.46
N ASN A 3 40.25 76.64 -33.56
CA ASN A 3 41.24 75.92 -32.76
C ASN A 3 40.48 74.74 -32.07
N SER A 4 41.18 73.63 -31.73
CA SER A 4 40.93 72.68 -30.60
C SER A 4 39.62 71.84 -30.52
N LEU A 5 39.51 70.69 -29.83
CA LEU A 5 40.34 69.53 -29.41
C LEU A 5 39.44 68.70 -28.43
N LEU A 6 39.57 67.37 -28.43
CA LEU A 6 39.39 66.40 -27.32
C LEU A 6 38.04 65.69 -27.02
N LEU A 7 38.15 64.35 -27.08
CA LEU A 7 37.72 63.29 -26.14
C LEU A 7 36.23 63.09 -25.80
N ASN A 8 35.69 61.91 -26.17
CA ASN A 8 35.16 60.91 -25.23
C ASN A 8 34.83 59.58 -25.94
N GLY A 9 35.15 58.45 -25.30
CA GLY A 9 35.05 57.08 -25.83
C GLY A 9 33.63 56.51 -25.88
N PRO A 10 33.47 55.26 -26.38
CA PRO A 10 32.17 54.63 -26.57
C PRO A 10 31.80 53.79 -25.35
N THR A 11 30.86 54.26 -24.53
CA THR A 11 30.08 53.41 -23.63
C THR A 11 28.61 53.79 -23.75
N GLY A 12 27.79 52.87 -24.23
CA GLY A 12 26.37 53.10 -24.43
C GLY A 12 25.69 51.92 -25.13
N PHE A 13 25.73 50.73 -24.52
CA PHE A 13 24.80 49.66 -24.86
C PHE A 13 23.39 50.12 -24.47
N ASN A 14 22.64 50.58 -25.45
CA ASN A 14 21.21 50.84 -25.34
C ASN A 14 20.49 49.48 -25.32
N PHE A 15 20.16 48.97 -24.13
CA PHE A 15 19.17 47.89 -24.01
C PHE A 15 17.79 48.48 -24.35
N LYS A 16 17.33 48.22 -25.57
CA LYS A 16 15.89 48.31 -25.88
C LYS A 16 15.17 47.31 -24.97
N ARG A 17 14.40 47.83 -24.01
CA ARG A 17 13.44 47.02 -23.24
C ARG A 17 12.41 46.43 -24.20
N PRO A 18 11.95 45.18 -23.97
CA PRO A 18 10.88 44.60 -24.76
C PRO A 18 9.57 45.31 -24.41
N THR A 19 9.07 46.15 -25.31
CA THR A 19 7.66 46.57 -25.30
C THR A 19 6.80 45.32 -25.51
N ILE A 20 5.96 44.99 -24.54
CA ILE A 20 4.90 43.98 -24.68
C ILE A 20 4.01 44.46 -25.83
N GLY A 21 4.03 43.72 -26.94
CA GLY A 21 3.22 44.06 -28.11
C GLY A 21 1.74 43.97 -27.77
N ARG A 22 0.94 44.93 -28.26
CA ARG A 22 -0.53 44.89 -28.19
C ARG A 22 -1.04 43.52 -28.65
N ILE A 23 -1.60 42.75 -27.72
CA ILE A 23 -2.23 41.46 -27.97
C ILE A 23 -3.56 41.73 -28.69
N GLY A 24 -3.76 41.08 -29.85
CA GLY A 24 -4.97 41.22 -30.66
C GLY A 24 -6.19 40.53 -30.04
N ALA A 25 -7.39 40.99 -30.39
CA ALA A 25 -8.68 40.60 -29.79
C ALA A 25 -9.15 39.14 -30.05
N THR A 26 -8.30 38.28 -30.60
CA THR A 26 -8.61 36.88 -30.95
C THR A 26 -7.69 35.85 -30.28
N ASP A 27 -6.72 36.28 -29.48
CA ASP A 27 -5.77 35.36 -28.84
C ASP A 27 -6.37 34.84 -27.53
N GLN A 28 -6.73 33.56 -27.49
CA GLN A 28 -7.22 32.86 -26.30
C GLN A 28 -6.15 32.83 -25.20
N LEU A 29 -6.57 32.98 -23.94
CA LEU A 29 -5.70 32.79 -22.77
C LEU A 29 -5.17 31.35 -22.76
N HIS A 30 -3.96 31.17 -22.23
CA HIS A 30 -3.37 29.83 -22.15
C HIS A 30 -4.25 28.93 -21.26
N PRO A 31 -4.54 27.67 -21.67
CA PRO A 31 -5.29 26.70 -20.87
C PRO A 31 -4.81 26.47 -19.43
N TYR A 32 -3.56 26.80 -19.06
CA TYR A 32 -3.14 26.73 -17.65
C TYR A 32 -3.61 27.91 -16.81
N VAL A 33 -3.86 29.07 -17.41
CA VAL A 33 -4.48 30.20 -16.71
C VAL A 33 -5.95 29.87 -16.44
N GLU A 34 -6.66 29.33 -17.44
CA GLU A 34 -8.04 28.86 -17.28
C GLU A 34 -8.13 27.65 -16.32
N ALA A 35 -7.22 26.68 -16.40
CA ALA A 35 -7.18 25.56 -15.47
C ALA A 35 -6.62 25.92 -14.08
N ALA A 36 -5.89 27.03 -13.93
CA ALA A 36 -5.51 27.58 -12.62
C ALA A 36 -6.74 28.14 -11.91
N ILE A 37 -7.54 28.90 -12.66
CA ILE A 37 -8.82 29.47 -12.26
C ILE A 37 -9.81 28.35 -11.87
N ASP A 38 -9.97 27.32 -12.70
CA ASP A 38 -10.89 26.20 -12.44
C ASP A 38 -10.42 25.32 -11.25
N ALA A 39 -9.11 25.08 -11.12
CA ALA A 39 -8.56 24.28 -10.02
C ALA A 39 -8.63 25.02 -8.68
N MET A 40 -8.49 26.36 -8.67
CA MET A 40 -8.71 27.19 -7.48
C MET A 40 -10.19 27.17 -7.07
N THR A 41 -11.10 27.32 -8.03
CA THR A 41 -12.56 27.20 -7.82
C THR A 41 -12.93 25.83 -7.25
N ALA A 42 -12.29 24.75 -7.70
CA ALA A 42 -12.52 23.39 -7.21
C ALA A 42 -11.92 23.13 -5.82
N ARG A 43 -10.74 23.68 -5.53
CA ARG A 43 -10.02 23.48 -4.26
C ARG A 43 -10.61 24.31 -3.11
N LEU A 44 -11.17 25.48 -3.40
CA LEU A 44 -11.89 26.30 -2.41
C LEU A 44 -13.32 25.80 -2.14
N ARG A 45 -13.96 25.12 -3.11
CA ARG A 45 -15.29 24.51 -2.93
C ARG A 45 -15.29 23.21 -2.15
N THR A 46 -14.18 22.49 -2.09
CA THR A 46 -14.19 21.09 -1.60
C THR A 46 -14.01 20.93 -0.10
N GLY A 47 -13.47 21.90 0.64
CA GLY A 47 -13.31 21.81 2.11
C GLY A 47 -12.45 20.62 2.56
N PHE A 48 -11.33 20.86 3.23
CA PHE A 48 -10.47 19.75 3.67
C PHE A 48 -11.08 19.01 4.87
N PRO A 49 -10.90 17.68 4.97
CA PRO A 49 -11.45 16.89 6.07
C PRO A 49 -10.82 17.33 7.40
N ALA A 50 -11.69 17.71 8.35
CA ALA A 50 -11.31 18.24 9.65
C ALA A 50 -10.51 17.22 10.50
N PRO A 51 -9.34 17.58 11.03
CA PRO A 51 -8.78 16.94 12.21
C PRO A 51 -9.42 17.53 13.49
N GLU A 52 -9.53 16.71 14.54
CA GLU A 52 -10.26 17.06 15.77
C GLU A 52 -9.79 18.39 16.42
N PRO A 53 -10.70 19.25 16.90
CA PRO A 53 -10.42 20.63 17.33
C PRO A 53 -9.60 20.81 18.63
N ARG A 54 -8.98 19.74 19.16
CA ARG A 54 -8.42 19.74 20.52
C ARG A 54 -6.96 19.32 20.62
N ALA A 55 -6.24 19.17 19.51
CA ALA A 55 -4.89 18.59 19.53
C ALA A 55 -3.87 19.43 20.34
N SER A 56 -3.94 20.76 20.33
CA SER A 56 -3.00 21.61 21.08
C SER A 56 -3.30 21.66 22.58
N GLU A 57 -4.57 21.81 22.96
CA GLU A 57 -5.00 21.72 24.38
C GLU A 57 -4.69 20.33 24.94
N ARG A 58 -4.91 19.27 24.14
CA ARG A 58 -4.59 17.91 24.52
C ARG A 58 -3.09 17.66 24.60
N VAL A 59 -2.25 18.35 23.83
CA VAL A 59 -0.78 18.30 23.99
C VAL A 59 -0.37 18.95 25.30
N GLU A 60 -0.90 20.12 25.62
CA GLU A 60 -0.56 20.85 26.86
C GLU A 60 -1.07 20.10 28.11
N GLU A 61 -2.29 19.54 28.05
CA GLU A 61 -2.84 18.64 29.08
C GLU A 61 -2.00 17.36 29.24
N LEU A 62 -1.59 16.72 28.14
CA LEU A 62 -0.76 15.53 28.19
C LEU A 62 0.67 15.82 28.68
N GLU A 63 1.21 17.00 28.39
CA GLU A 63 2.51 17.45 28.91
C GLU A 63 2.45 17.80 30.40
N ALA A 64 1.38 18.46 30.84
CA ALA A 64 1.12 18.72 32.25
C ALA A 64 0.93 17.41 33.02
N LEU A 65 0.16 16.47 32.48
CA LEU A 65 -0.04 15.14 33.06
C LEU A 65 1.26 14.34 33.09
N ALA A 66 2.09 14.39 32.04
CA ALA A 66 3.40 13.74 32.03
C ALA A 66 4.34 14.34 33.09
N ALA A 67 4.37 15.66 33.23
CA ALA A 67 5.18 16.35 34.24
C ALA A 67 4.71 16.07 35.67
N GLU A 68 3.40 15.94 35.90
CA GLU A 68 2.82 15.51 37.17
C GLU A 68 3.19 14.06 37.49
N LYS A 69 3.06 13.14 36.53
CA LYS A 69 3.42 11.73 36.74
C LYS A 69 4.93 11.51 36.91
N ASP A 70 5.77 12.31 36.26
CA ASP A 70 7.21 12.32 36.50
C ASP A 70 7.55 12.80 37.91
N ARG A 71 6.79 13.74 38.46
CA ARG A 71 6.94 14.19 39.86
C ARG A 71 6.53 13.08 40.83
N ASP A 72 5.38 12.46 40.60
CA ASP A 72 4.89 11.32 41.39
C ASP A 72 5.90 10.16 41.38
N ALA A 73 6.50 9.88 40.20
CA ALA A 73 7.50 8.81 40.06
C ALA A 73 8.80 9.13 40.83
N ARG A 74 9.25 10.40 40.84
CA ARG A 74 10.42 10.82 41.63
C ARG A 74 10.15 10.75 43.13
N GLU A 75 8.95 11.12 43.56
CA GLU A 75 8.54 11.02 44.97
C GLU A 75 8.47 9.55 45.42
N ALA A 76 7.83 8.68 44.62
CA ALA A 76 7.79 7.24 44.86
C ALA A 76 9.19 6.60 44.86
N GLN A 77 10.10 7.04 43.99
CA GLN A 77 11.48 6.58 44.00
C GLN A 77 12.22 7.04 45.27
N SER A 78 12.01 8.28 45.70
CA SER A 78 12.58 8.79 46.96
C SER A 78 12.05 8.01 48.18
N GLU A 79 10.78 7.62 48.19
CA GLU A 79 10.20 6.78 49.24
C GLU A 79 10.75 5.35 49.20
N SER A 80 10.93 4.78 48.00
CA SER A 80 11.59 3.48 47.82
C SER A 80 13.04 3.50 48.33
N ASP A 81 13.81 4.53 48.00
CA ASP A 81 15.19 4.69 48.45
C ASP A 81 15.28 4.92 49.97
N ARG A 82 14.27 5.56 50.56
CA ARG A 82 14.13 5.68 52.03
C ARG A 82 13.80 4.33 52.67
N GLY A 83 12.91 3.55 52.06
CA GLY A 83 12.59 2.19 52.49
C GLY A 83 13.80 1.25 52.44
N ALA A 84 14.62 1.34 51.39
CA ALA A 84 15.85 0.58 51.27
C ALA A 84 16.84 0.90 52.40
N ARG A 85 17.03 2.18 52.74
CA ARG A 85 17.89 2.57 53.88
C ARG A 85 17.39 2.05 55.22
N LEU A 86 16.07 2.08 55.45
CA LEU A 86 15.47 1.53 56.67
C LEU A 86 15.66 0.01 56.78
N ILE A 87 15.64 -0.70 55.64
CA ILE A 87 15.97 -2.13 55.61
C ILE A 87 17.44 -2.36 55.99
N ASP A 88 18.36 -1.59 55.42
CA ASP A 88 19.80 -1.70 55.73
C ASP A 88 20.08 -1.40 57.21
N GLU A 89 19.46 -0.35 57.76
CA GLU A 89 19.54 -0.01 59.19
C GLU A 89 18.98 -1.15 60.08
N ALA A 90 17.83 -1.73 59.71
CA ALA A 90 17.24 -2.83 60.46
C ALA A 90 18.09 -4.12 60.39
N TYR A 91 18.75 -4.40 59.26
CA TYR A 91 19.70 -5.50 59.15
C TYR A 91 20.94 -5.28 60.04
N GLU A 92 21.46 -4.07 60.10
CA GLU A 92 22.56 -3.74 61.01
C GLU A 92 22.15 -3.91 62.49
N GLU A 93 20.94 -3.50 62.87
CA GLU A 93 20.43 -3.68 64.23
C GLU A 93 20.23 -5.16 64.58
N HIS A 94 19.70 -5.95 63.64
CA HIS A 94 19.60 -7.40 63.81
C HIS A 94 20.97 -8.04 64.00
N ALA A 95 21.95 -7.72 63.14
CA ALA A 95 23.30 -8.26 63.25
C ALA A 95 23.95 -7.92 64.61
N LYS A 96 23.77 -6.68 65.11
CA LYS A 96 24.26 -6.28 66.44
C LYS A 96 23.56 -7.06 67.57
N ALA A 97 22.27 -7.35 67.44
CA ALA A 97 21.50 -8.11 68.43
C ALA A 97 21.90 -9.60 68.44
N GLU A 98 22.14 -10.18 67.27
CA GLU A 98 22.60 -11.56 67.10
C GLU A 98 24.01 -11.75 67.68
N ASP A 99 24.96 -10.88 67.33
CA ASP A 99 26.31 -10.84 67.92
C ASP A 99 26.27 -10.78 69.46
N TYR A 100 25.37 -9.98 70.02
CA TYR A 100 25.20 -9.85 71.46
C TYR A 100 24.63 -11.13 72.09
N ALA A 101 23.65 -11.77 71.43
CA ALA A 101 23.07 -13.03 71.87
C ALA A 101 24.08 -14.19 71.81
N GLU A 102 24.92 -14.26 70.77
CA GLU A 102 25.98 -15.25 70.65
C GLU A 102 27.02 -15.10 71.76
N ARG A 103 27.50 -13.88 72.04
CA ARG A 103 28.44 -13.63 73.15
C ARG A 103 27.86 -14.06 74.49
N LYS A 104 26.59 -13.74 74.76
CA LYS A 104 25.92 -14.12 76.02
C LYS A 104 25.69 -15.62 76.14
N THR A 105 25.49 -16.30 75.02
CA THR A 105 25.39 -17.77 74.98
C THR A 105 26.74 -18.41 75.26
N ALA A 106 27.81 -17.89 74.66
CA ALA A 106 29.18 -18.34 74.93
C ALA A 106 29.59 -18.13 76.41
N GLU A 107 29.28 -16.98 77.00
CA GLU A 107 29.50 -16.70 78.43
C GLU A 107 28.76 -17.70 79.34
N HIS A 108 27.50 -18.02 79.00
CA HIS A 108 26.70 -18.98 79.73
C HIS A 108 27.27 -20.40 79.63
N ASP A 109 27.68 -20.83 78.43
CA ASP A 109 28.21 -22.18 78.20
C ASP A 109 29.59 -22.36 78.84
N GLU A 110 30.42 -21.31 78.87
CA GLU A 110 31.67 -21.31 79.61
C GLU A 110 31.43 -21.41 81.13
N ALA A 111 30.46 -20.66 81.67
CA ALA A 111 30.08 -20.76 83.07
C ALA A 111 29.55 -22.17 83.43
N LEU A 112 28.81 -22.80 82.51
CA LEU A 112 28.28 -24.16 82.69
C LEU A 112 29.42 -25.19 82.74
N ARG A 113 30.40 -25.08 81.84
CA ARG A 113 31.62 -25.92 81.88
C ARG A 113 32.40 -25.75 83.19
N GLN A 114 32.55 -24.53 83.68
CA GLN A 114 33.23 -24.27 84.96
C GLN A 114 32.48 -24.87 86.16
N VAL A 115 31.15 -24.97 86.10
CA VAL A 115 30.35 -25.66 87.13
C VAL A 115 30.49 -27.18 86.99
N GLU A 116 30.41 -27.72 85.77
CA GLU A 116 30.59 -29.14 85.50
C GLU A 116 31.97 -29.65 85.96
N ASP A 117 33.06 -28.95 85.63
CA ASP A 117 34.41 -29.29 86.07
C ASP A 117 34.54 -29.28 87.60
N LYS A 118 33.93 -28.29 88.29
CA LYS A 118 33.91 -28.26 89.77
C LYS A 118 33.12 -29.42 90.37
N THR A 119 31.99 -29.80 89.77
CA THR A 119 31.20 -30.95 90.25
C THR A 119 31.87 -32.29 89.95
N ARG A 120 32.68 -32.38 88.90
CA ARG A 120 33.44 -33.59 88.54
C ARG A 120 34.60 -33.88 89.49
N ASP A 121 35.17 -32.84 90.10
CA ASP A 121 36.20 -32.94 91.13
C ASP A 121 35.65 -33.33 92.52
N GLU A 122 34.32 -33.35 92.71
CA GLU A 122 33.67 -33.65 94.00
C GLU A 122 33.05 -35.07 94.09
N GLU A 123 33.28 -35.97 93.13
CA GLU A 123 32.86 -37.37 93.27
C GLU A 123 33.71 -38.14 94.33
N PRO A 124 33.08 -38.90 95.25
CA PRO A 124 33.68 -39.24 96.52
C PRO A 124 34.64 -40.44 96.45
N LYS A 125 35.93 -40.19 96.73
CA LYS A 125 36.82 -41.26 97.23
C LYS A 125 36.44 -41.60 98.68
N GLN A 126 35.70 -42.69 98.85
CA GLN A 126 35.64 -43.42 100.11
C GLN A 126 37.05 -43.82 100.54
N THR A 127 37.56 -43.27 101.64
CA THR A 127 38.37 -44.00 102.63
C THR A 127 38.42 -43.23 103.95
N GLY A 128 38.47 -44.01 105.03
CA GLY A 128 38.22 -43.56 106.39
C GLY A 128 39.30 -42.70 107.05
N ALA A 129 38.91 -42.28 108.27
CA ALA A 129 39.73 -42.09 109.46
C ALA A 129 40.15 -40.66 109.87
N THR A 130 39.51 -40.23 110.96
CA THR A 130 40.07 -39.58 112.17
C THR A 130 40.79 -38.21 112.10
N ALA A 131 40.15 -37.26 112.80
CA ALA A 131 40.70 -36.46 113.91
C ALA A 131 41.55 -35.17 113.65
N ARG A 132 40.97 -34.09 114.20
CA ARG A 132 41.57 -32.95 114.94
C ARG A 132 42.23 -31.76 114.20
N SER A 133 41.59 -30.60 114.42
CA SER A 133 42.14 -29.37 115.02
C SER A 133 42.81 -28.29 114.13
N ALA A 134 42.51 -27.03 114.53
CA ALA A 134 43.10 -25.72 114.20
C ALA A 134 42.62 -25.06 112.89
N LYS A 135 41.84 -23.97 112.89
CA LYS A 135 41.94 -22.60 113.47
C LYS A 135 42.71 -21.63 112.55
N THR A 136 41.94 -20.67 112.00
CA THR A 136 42.28 -19.32 111.48
C THR A 136 43.22 -19.16 110.28
N ALA A 137 42.69 -18.61 109.19
CA ALA A 137 43.04 -17.31 108.57
C ALA A 137 42.89 -17.35 107.03
N GLY A 138 42.35 -16.28 106.43
CA GLY A 138 42.47 -16.03 104.99
C GLY A 138 41.14 -15.75 104.27
N ALA A 139 40.58 -14.57 104.50
CA ALA A 139 39.56 -13.99 103.63
C ALA A 139 40.21 -13.40 102.37
N GLY A 140 39.49 -13.49 101.24
CA GLY A 140 39.76 -12.75 99.99
C GLY A 140 40.40 -13.62 98.91
N ALA A 141 39.79 -13.91 97.77
CA ALA A 141 38.57 -13.42 97.15
C ALA A 141 37.85 -14.60 96.49
N GLN A 142 36.65 -14.93 96.98
CA GLN A 142 35.69 -15.66 96.15
C GLN A 142 35.20 -14.65 95.12
N THR A 143 35.77 -14.70 93.91
CA THR A 143 35.09 -14.18 92.73
C THR A 143 33.76 -14.93 92.67
N ALA A 144 32.69 -14.26 93.10
CA ALA A 144 31.35 -14.81 93.08
C ALA A 144 31.09 -15.29 91.65
N ALA A 145 31.05 -16.62 91.47
CA ALA A 145 30.63 -17.18 90.21
C ALA A 145 29.22 -16.61 89.96
N PRO A 146 29.00 -15.92 88.84
CA PRO A 146 27.68 -15.35 88.54
C PRO A 146 26.63 -16.46 88.67
N ASP A 147 25.57 -16.18 89.42
CA ASP A 147 24.50 -17.15 89.67
C ASP A 147 23.96 -17.63 88.31
N LEU A 148 24.01 -18.94 88.07
CA LEU A 148 23.65 -19.54 86.80
C LEU A 148 22.22 -19.16 86.39
N LYS A 149 21.34 -18.89 87.37
CA LYS A 149 19.99 -18.35 87.12
C LYS A 149 20.01 -16.96 86.50
N THR A 150 20.88 -16.06 86.95
CA THR A 150 21.02 -14.72 86.36
C THR A 150 21.56 -14.77 84.94
N LEU A 151 22.56 -15.61 84.66
CA LEU A 151 23.10 -15.77 83.30
C LEU A 151 22.07 -16.38 82.33
N LYS A 152 21.30 -17.37 82.78
CA LYS A 152 20.21 -17.94 81.97
C LYS A 152 19.13 -16.88 81.67
N ALA A 153 18.77 -16.06 82.65
CA ALA A 153 17.81 -14.96 82.45
C ALA A 153 18.33 -13.89 81.48
N GLU A 154 19.62 -13.55 81.53
CA GLU A 154 20.24 -12.62 80.57
C GLU A 154 20.29 -13.19 79.14
N ARG A 155 20.62 -14.47 79.00
CA ARG A 155 20.61 -15.17 77.71
C ARG A 155 19.21 -15.21 77.10
N ASP A 156 18.21 -15.61 77.89
CA ASP A 156 16.83 -15.69 77.42
C ASP A 156 16.29 -14.29 77.07
N LYS A 157 16.71 -13.24 77.79
CA LYS A 157 16.41 -11.84 77.46
C LYS A 157 17.09 -11.37 76.16
N ALA A 158 18.35 -11.76 75.92
CA ALA A 158 19.07 -11.44 74.69
C ALA A 158 18.45 -12.13 73.47
N ARG A 159 18.06 -13.41 73.62
CA ARG A 159 17.37 -14.15 72.56
C ARG A 159 16.00 -13.56 72.22
N ALA A 160 15.22 -13.19 73.24
CA ALA A 160 13.95 -12.48 73.04
C ALA A 160 14.11 -11.10 72.39
N ALA A 161 15.27 -10.43 72.56
CA ALA A 161 15.57 -9.18 71.87
C ALA A 161 15.90 -9.40 70.39
N ALA A 162 16.65 -10.45 70.06
CA ALA A 162 16.94 -10.85 68.68
C ALA A 162 15.65 -11.26 67.93
N ASP A 163 14.78 -12.05 68.56
CA ASP A 163 13.50 -12.46 67.97
C ASP A 163 12.59 -11.26 67.65
N ARG A 164 12.55 -10.24 68.53
CA ARG A 164 11.82 -8.98 68.27
C ARG A 164 12.44 -8.18 67.13
N ALA A 165 13.77 -8.13 67.04
CA ALA A 165 14.45 -7.45 65.93
C ALA A 165 14.12 -8.12 64.58
N LEU A 166 14.02 -9.46 64.56
CA LEU A 166 13.61 -10.22 63.38
C LEU A 166 12.15 -9.90 62.96
N GLU A 167 11.22 -9.83 63.91
CA GLU A 167 9.83 -9.45 63.64
C GLU A 167 9.71 -8.01 63.09
N THR A 168 10.56 -7.11 63.61
CA THR A 168 10.66 -5.71 63.13
C THR A 168 11.23 -5.66 61.71
N LEU A 169 12.20 -6.52 61.40
CA LEU A 169 12.78 -6.65 60.06
C LEU A 169 11.76 -7.18 59.04
N GLU A 170 10.95 -8.17 59.40
CA GLU A 170 9.89 -8.70 58.51
C GLU A 170 8.80 -7.67 58.21
N THR A 171 8.40 -6.89 59.22
CA THR A 171 7.44 -5.79 59.02
C THR A 171 8.00 -4.67 58.14
N VAL A 172 9.27 -4.28 58.31
CA VAL A 172 9.94 -3.30 57.44
C VAL A 172 10.09 -3.81 56.01
N LYS A 173 10.41 -5.10 55.80
CA LYS A 173 10.46 -5.73 54.47
C LYS A 173 9.11 -5.72 53.76
N SER A 174 8.02 -6.03 54.50
CA SER A 174 6.66 -6.00 53.95
C SER A 174 6.27 -4.59 53.49
N GLN A 175 6.60 -3.57 54.30
CA GLN A 175 6.35 -2.18 53.93
C GLN A 175 7.18 -1.73 52.71
N ALA A 176 8.46 -2.10 52.66
CA ALA A 176 9.35 -1.79 51.53
C ALA A 176 8.89 -2.41 50.20
N ALA A 177 8.38 -3.65 50.22
CA ALA A 177 7.81 -4.29 49.04
C ALA A 177 6.65 -3.47 48.46
N GLY A 178 5.77 -2.94 49.31
CA GLY A 178 4.68 -2.06 48.90
C GLY A 178 5.14 -0.76 48.23
N TYR A 179 6.24 -0.15 48.68
CA TYR A 179 6.81 1.05 48.05
C TYR A 179 7.42 0.74 46.67
N THR A 180 8.09 -0.41 46.51
CA THR A 180 8.67 -0.80 45.22
C THR A 180 7.64 -1.10 44.14
N GLU A 181 6.47 -1.63 44.51
CA GLU A 181 5.39 -1.89 43.56
C GLU A 181 4.74 -0.58 43.07
N LYS A 182 4.48 0.36 44.00
CA LYS A 182 3.99 1.70 43.67
C LYS A 182 4.95 2.48 42.75
N ALA A 183 6.26 2.38 42.99
CA ALA A 183 7.27 3.02 42.16
C ALA A 183 7.33 2.42 40.72
N ARG A 184 7.10 1.11 40.57
CA ARG A 184 7.03 0.46 39.25
C ARG A 184 5.80 0.89 38.46
N GLU A 185 4.64 1.00 39.13
CA GLU A 185 3.41 1.44 38.49
C GLU A 185 3.48 2.91 38.05
N ALA A 186 4.01 3.80 38.91
CA ALA A 186 4.22 5.21 38.57
C ALA A 186 5.17 5.38 37.36
N ASN A 187 6.28 4.64 37.32
CA ASN A 187 7.21 4.66 36.18
C ASN A 187 6.60 4.12 34.87
N ARG A 188 5.70 3.12 34.96
CA ARG A 188 4.99 2.61 33.77
C ARG A 188 4.09 3.70 33.18
N LEU A 189 3.30 4.37 34.02
CA LEU A 189 2.37 5.43 33.61
C LEU A 189 3.09 6.65 33.05
N ALA A 190 4.21 7.07 33.67
CA ALA A 190 5.05 8.16 33.16
C ALA A 190 5.61 7.86 31.75
N LYS A 191 6.07 6.62 31.52
CA LYS A 191 6.61 6.19 30.21
C LYS A 191 5.53 6.09 29.12
N GLU A 192 4.28 5.83 29.48
CA GLU A 192 3.15 5.84 28.55
C GLU A 192 2.75 7.29 28.21
N ALA A 193 2.62 8.16 29.20
CA ALA A 193 2.35 9.59 29.00
C ALA A 193 3.42 10.27 28.11
N GLY A 194 4.70 10.00 28.37
CA GLY A 194 5.81 10.52 27.55
C GLY A 194 5.79 10.05 26.10
N ARG A 195 5.34 8.80 25.83
CA ARG A 195 5.17 8.30 24.45
C ARG A 195 4.05 9.04 23.71
N HIS A 196 2.92 9.26 24.37
CA HIS A 196 1.80 10.00 23.79
C HIS A 196 2.14 11.47 23.53
N ALA A 197 2.85 12.14 24.44
CA ALA A 197 3.33 13.51 24.24
C ALA A 197 4.33 13.62 23.08
N ALA A 198 5.27 12.68 22.96
CA ALA A 198 6.24 12.65 21.86
C ALA A 198 5.57 12.43 20.49
N GLU A 199 4.54 11.57 20.43
CA GLU A 199 3.77 11.35 19.21
C GLU A 199 2.96 12.59 18.80
N ALA A 200 2.33 13.24 19.77
CA ALA A 200 1.57 14.47 19.52
C ALA A 200 2.46 15.64 19.07
N ARG A 201 3.68 15.78 19.63
CA ARG A 201 4.71 16.74 19.15
C ARG A 201 5.11 16.47 17.70
N ARG A 202 5.34 15.22 17.33
CA ARG A 202 5.67 14.85 15.93
C ARG A 202 4.55 15.22 14.97
N ARG A 203 3.29 15.03 15.37
CA ARG A 203 2.12 15.44 14.56
C ARG A 203 2.02 16.96 14.44
N LEU A 204 2.27 17.71 15.52
CA LEU A 204 2.26 19.17 15.51
C LEU A 204 3.40 19.78 14.68
N THR A 205 4.61 19.24 14.77
CA THR A 205 5.75 19.68 13.96
C THR A 205 5.48 19.44 12.48
N ARG A 206 4.98 18.26 12.09
CA ARG A 206 4.57 17.98 10.71
C ARG A 206 3.47 18.93 10.21
N ALA A 207 2.52 19.30 11.07
CA ALA A 207 1.48 20.27 10.72
C ALA A 207 2.05 21.69 10.52
N LYS A 208 2.99 22.12 11.37
CA LYS A 208 3.68 23.42 11.22
C LYS A 208 4.54 23.48 9.96
N ASP A 209 5.27 22.41 9.70
CA ASP A 209 6.12 22.28 8.52
C ASP A 209 5.23 22.26 7.26
N ALA A 210 4.11 21.55 7.27
CA ALA A 210 3.13 21.56 6.19
C ALA A 210 2.51 22.95 5.96
N VAL A 211 2.18 23.71 7.01
CA VAL A 211 1.65 25.08 6.87
C VAL A 211 2.70 26.04 6.32
N ALA A 212 3.97 25.92 6.76
CA ALA A 212 5.07 26.73 6.24
C ALA A 212 5.39 26.40 4.76
N GLU A 213 5.31 25.11 4.39
CA GLU A 213 5.49 24.60 3.03
C GLU A 213 4.33 24.98 2.09
N ILE A 214 3.11 25.10 2.62
CA ILE A 214 1.92 25.54 1.86
C ILE A 214 1.96 27.05 1.56
N LEU A 215 2.60 27.86 2.41
CA LEU A 215 2.64 29.33 2.25
C LEU A 215 3.81 29.86 1.40
N GLY A 216 4.79 29.03 1.00
CA GLY A 216 5.85 29.47 0.10
C GLY A 216 6.83 30.50 0.70
N LEU A 217 7.06 30.50 2.02
CA LEU A 217 7.79 31.56 2.75
C LEU A 217 9.21 31.22 3.25
N PRO A 218 10.13 30.57 2.49
CA PRO A 218 11.46 30.32 3.02
C PRO A 218 12.39 31.56 3.02
N ILE A 219 12.09 32.64 2.28
CA ILE A 219 13.02 33.79 2.11
C ILE A 219 12.70 35.01 3.01
N PHE A 220 11.49 35.17 3.52
CA PHE A 220 11.05 36.43 4.15
C PHE A 220 10.97 36.44 5.69
N SER A 221 11.54 35.44 6.37
CA SER A 221 11.56 35.34 7.84
C SER A 221 12.35 36.44 8.60
N ARG A 222 12.85 37.46 7.88
CA ARG A 222 13.68 38.55 8.43
C ARG A 222 12.98 39.92 8.50
N ASP A 223 11.79 40.10 7.92
CA ASP A 223 11.04 41.36 8.07
C ASP A 223 10.34 41.43 9.44
N PRO A 224 10.60 42.46 10.28
CA PRO A 224 10.00 42.58 11.60
C PRO A 224 8.46 42.70 11.57
N GLN A 225 7.87 43.30 10.53
CA GLN A 225 6.42 43.47 10.44
C GLN A 225 5.73 42.15 10.09
N VAL A 226 6.32 41.36 9.18
CA VAL A 226 5.88 40.00 8.84
C VAL A 226 6.07 39.04 10.02
N ARG A 227 7.16 39.16 10.79
CA ARG A 227 7.36 38.41 12.04
C ARG A 227 6.31 38.75 13.09
N THR A 228 5.93 40.03 13.20
CA THR A 228 4.91 40.46 14.16
C THR A 228 3.54 39.88 13.79
N LEU A 229 3.20 39.90 12.48
CA LEU A 229 1.99 39.27 11.92
C LEU A 229 1.96 37.74 12.11
N LEU A 230 3.10 37.06 11.99
CA LEU A 230 3.21 35.60 12.18
C LEU A 230 3.38 35.17 13.66
N SER A 231 3.65 36.10 14.58
CA SER A 231 3.91 35.82 16.01
C SER A 231 2.68 35.89 16.91
N THR A 232 1.56 36.41 16.42
CA THR A 232 0.28 36.42 17.13
C THR A 232 -0.32 35.01 17.14
N PRO A 233 -0.59 34.40 18.31
CA PRO A 233 -1.00 32.99 18.38
C PRO A 233 -2.42 32.83 17.87
N SER A 234 -2.59 32.17 16.72
CA SER A 234 -3.89 31.85 16.16
C SER A 234 -4.21 30.36 16.32
N SER A 235 -5.41 30.08 16.83
CA SER A 235 -6.08 28.77 16.74
C SER A 235 -6.13 28.31 15.27
N PRO A 236 -5.74 27.05 14.96
CA PRO A 236 -5.65 26.56 13.59
C PRO A 236 -6.99 26.00 13.10
N GLY A 237 -7.59 26.72 12.14
CA GLY A 237 -8.53 26.21 11.15
C GLY A 237 -8.09 26.72 9.77
N ASP A 238 -8.61 26.14 8.69
CA ASP A 238 -8.34 26.57 7.32
C ASP A 238 -8.79 28.02 7.13
N VAL A 239 -7.84 28.96 7.25
CA VAL A 239 -8.07 30.38 6.98
C VAL A 239 -7.83 30.59 5.49
N ASP A 240 -8.91 30.60 4.72
CA ASP A 240 -8.90 31.06 3.33
C ASP A 240 -8.30 32.49 3.26
N LEU A 241 -7.66 32.86 2.13
CA LEU A 241 -7.07 34.20 1.95
C LEU A 241 -8.09 35.30 2.28
N ARG A 242 -9.35 35.08 1.89
CA ARG A 242 -10.52 35.87 2.29
C ARG A 242 -10.62 36.11 3.80
N GLN A 243 -10.58 35.03 4.58
CA GLN A 243 -10.69 35.10 6.04
C GLN A 243 -9.47 35.78 6.66
N LEU A 244 -8.32 35.72 6.00
CA LEU A 244 -7.10 36.39 6.43
C LEU A 244 -7.22 37.90 6.19
N ILE A 245 -7.68 38.33 5.01
CA ILE A 245 -8.02 39.72 4.69
C ILE A 245 -9.04 40.27 5.70
N ASP A 246 -10.08 39.49 6.00
CA ASP A 246 -11.12 39.87 6.95
C ASP A 246 -10.62 39.97 8.39
N ARG A 247 -9.78 39.02 8.82
CA ARG A 247 -9.20 38.99 10.17
C ARG A 247 -8.28 40.18 10.43
N TYR A 248 -7.57 40.66 9.42
CA TYR A 248 -6.69 41.83 9.55
C TYR A 248 -7.41 43.18 9.33
N GLY A 249 -8.74 43.15 9.11
CA GLY A 249 -9.55 44.35 9.02
C GLY A 249 -9.53 45.05 7.66
N TYR A 250 -9.03 44.40 6.61
CA TYR A 250 -8.90 44.97 5.26
C TYR A 250 -10.09 44.64 4.33
N THR A 251 -11.20 44.15 4.89
CA THR A 251 -12.41 43.79 4.14
C THR A 251 -12.94 44.96 3.33
N ALA A 252 -12.92 46.17 3.90
CA ALA A 252 -13.47 47.38 3.28
C ALA A 252 -12.64 47.80 2.06
N GLU A 253 -11.31 47.75 2.19
CA GLU A 253 -10.31 48.06 1.19
C GLU A 253 -10.37 47.04 0.05
N PHE A 254 -10.51 45.75 0.36
CA PHE A 254 -10.69 44.71 -0.64
C PHE A 254 -11.95 44.94 -1.50
N TYR A 255 -13.10 45.19 -0.86
CA TYR A 255 -14.33 45.47 -1.61
C TYR A 255 -14.29 46.83 -2.32
N ALA A 256 -13.50 47.79 -1.83
CA ALA A 256 -13.23 49.03 -2.55
C ALA A 256 -12.41 48.76 -3.83
N VAL A 257 -11.34 47.95 -3.75
CA VAL A 257 -10.56 47.51 -4.92
C VAL A 257 -11.44 46.76 -5.92
N ARG A 258 -12.31 45.84 -5.47
CA ARG A 258 -13.26 45.14 -6.37
C ARG A 258 -14.21 46.11 -7.07
N ARG A 259 -14.74 47.10 -6.35
CA ARG A 259 -15.59 48.13 -6.97
C ARG A 259 -14.84 48.96 -7.99
N LEU A 260 -13.56 49.28 -7.74
CA LEU A 260 -12.70 49.99 -8.69
C LEU A 260 -12.40 49.14 -9.93
N LEU A 261 -12.10 47.84 -9.75
CA LEU A 261 -11.92 46.87 -10.84
C LEU A 261 -13.18 46.76 -11.70
N ALA A 262 -14.36 46.58 -11.08
CA ALA A 262 -15.63 46.49 -11.80
C ALA A 262 -15.96 47.80 -12.54
N LYS A 263 -15.74 48.96 -11.91
CA LYS A 263 -15.98 50.28 -12.52
C LYS A 263 -15.08 50.53 -13.73
N ASN A 264 -13.84 50.03 -13.69
CA ASN A 264 -12.86 50.21 -14.76
C ASN A 264 -12.74 49.01 -15.70
N ALA A 265 -13.57 47.98 -15.55
CA ALA A 265 -13.47 46.73 -16.33
C ALA A 265 -13.42 46.98 -17.84
N SER A 266 -14.19 47.95 -18.35
CA SER A 266 -14.21 48.33 -19.77
C SER A 266 -12.89 48.92 -20.29
N ARG A 267 -12.04 49.45 -19.40
CA ARG A 267 -10.72 50.00 -19.71
C ARG A 267 -9.60 48.97 -19.63
N LEU A 268 -9.84 47.84 -18.95
CA LEU A 268 -8.90 46.73 -18.89
C LEU A 268 -8.90 45.98 -20.23
N SER A 269 -7.73 45.45 -20.61
CA SER A 269 -7.61 44.53 -21.74
C SER A 269 -8.49 43.30 -21.50
N PHE A 270 -8.92 42.62 -22.57
CA PHE A 270 -9.78 41.44 -22.48
C PHE A 270 -9.18 40.36 -21.57
N ASN A 271 -7.87 40.12 -21.69
CA ASN A 271 -7.16 39.12 -20.89
C ASN A 271 -7.09 39.51 -19.40
N LEU A 272 -6.79 40.77 -19.11
CA LEU A 272 -6.74 41.27 -17.74
C LEU A 272 -8.12 41.25 -17.09
N ARG A 273 -9.17 41.56 -17.86
CA ARG A 273 -10.56 41.50 -17.41
C ARG A 273 -11.00 40.09 -17.06
N ASN A 274 -10.66 39.10 -17.89
CA ASN A 274 -11.01 37.71 -17.61
C ASN A 274 -10.24 37.15 -16.42
N LEU A 275 -8.96 37.50 -16.28
CA LEU A 275 -8.16 37.06 -15.14
C LEU A 275 -8.64 37.68 -13.82
N LEU A 276 -8.95 38.98 -13.82
CA LEU A 276 -9.44 39.70 -12.64
C LEU A 276 -10.95 39.50 -12.39
N ALA A 277 -11.63 38.71 -13.23
CA ALA A 277 -12.99 38.27 -12.95
C ALA A 277 -13.02 37.20 -11.85
N GLU A 278 -11.90 36.50 -11.66
CA GLU A 278 -11.74 35.42 -10.70
C GLU A 278 -11.35 35.98 -9.33
N GLU A 279 -12.17 35.65 -8.34
CA GLU A 279 -12.14 36.29 -7.01
C GLU A 279 -10.83 36.03 -6.29
N GLU A 280 -10.32 34.83 -6.42
CA GLU A 280 -9.12 34.34 -5.78
C GLU A 280 -7.84 34.98 -6.32
N VAL A 281 -7.82 35.27 -7.64
CA VAL A 281 -6.69 35.99 -8.24
C VAL A 281 -6.66 37.43 -7.72
N VAL A 282 -7.84 38.04 -7.58
CA VAL A 282 -7.98 39.36 -6.97
C VAL A 282 -7.57 39.34 -5.50
N GLU A 283 -7.92 38.29 -4.74
CA GLU A 283 -7.50 38.10 -3.35
C GLU A 283 -5.99 37.94 -3.20
N TYR A 284 -5.37 37.13 -4.05
CA TYR A 284 -3.92 36.96 -4.05
C TYR A 284 -3.20 38.27 -4.38
N LEU A 285 -3.61 38.94 -5.48
CA LEU A 285 -2.99 40.20 -5.89
C LEU A 285 -3.19 41.30 -4.84
N PHE A 286 -4.37 41.36 -4.23
CA PHE A 286 -4.67 42.26 -3.12
C PHE A 286 -3.76 41.99 -1.92
N ALA A 287 -3.70 40.73 -1.46
CA ALA A 287 -2.89 40.35 -0.31
C ALA A 287 -1.40 40.57 -0.57
N ARG A 288 -0.94 40.33 -1.80
CA ARG A 288 0.46 40.57 -2.19
C ARG A 288 0.81 42.05 -2.17
N VAL A 289 0.02 42.90 -2.82
CA VAL A 289 0.29 44.35 -2.84
C VAL A 289 0.21 44.93 -1.43
N LEU A 290 -0.75 44.48 -0.62
CA LEU A 290 -0.90 44.88 0.77
C LEU A 290 0.29 44.44 1.65
N LEU A 291 0.61 43.15 1.65
CA LEU A 291 1.57 42.56 2.60
C LEU A 291 3.02 42.69 2.15
N VAL A 292 3.27 42.68 0.84
CA VAL A 292 4.63 42.69 0.27
C VAL A 292 5.05 44.10 -0.13
N GLU A 293 4.16 44.88 -0.75
CA GLU A 293 4.48 46.25 -1.16
C GLU A 293 4.14 47.30 -0.10
N GLY A 294 3.37 46.91 0.94
CA GLY A 294 2.98 47.81 2.02
C GLY A 294 2.01 48.90 1.57
N ILE A 295 1.28 48.68 0.48
CA ILE A 295 0.27 49.62 -0.03
C ILE A 295 -1.08 49.21 0.57
N ASP A 296 -1.60 49.99 1.50
CA ASP A 296 -2.86 49.74 2.21
C ASP A 296 -4.04 50.55 1.67
N GLU A 297 -3.80 51.59 0.87
CA GLU A 297 -4.85 52.40 0.23
C GLU A 297 -5.48 51.69 -0.96
N SER A 298 -6.81 51.53 -0.97
CA SER A 298 -7.54 50.84 -2.05
C SER A 298 -7.29 51.38 -3.46
N GLU A 299 -7.09 52.70 -3.65
CA GLU A 299 -6.72 53.26 -4.95
C GLU A 299 -5.28 52.92 -5.34
N GLY A 300 -4.37 52.92 -4.36
CA GLY A 300 -2.98 52.49 -4.54
C GLY A 300 -2.89 51.02 -4.95
N ILE A 301 -3.64 50.15 -4.27
CA ILE A 301 -3.71 48.72 -4.59
C ILE A 301 -4.30 48.50 -5.98
N PHE A 302 -5.43 49.17 -6.29
CA PHE A 302 -6.03 49.09 -7.62
C PHE A 302 -5.06 49.54 -8.72
N ASN A 303 -4.36 50.67 -8.52
CA ASN A 303 -3.40 51.18 -9.49
C ASN A 303 -2.22 50.22 -9.65
N ALA A 304 -1.71 49.62 -8.58
CA ALA A 304 -0.64 48.63 -8.66
C ALA A 304 -1.06 47.38 -9.45
N ILE A 305 -2.32 46.95 -9.33
CA ILE A 305 -2.88 45.79 -10.05
C ILE A 305 -3.15 46.13 -11.53
N VAL A 306 -3.58 47.35 -11.83
CA VAL A 306 -4.05 47.75 -13.18
C VAL A 306 -2.97 48.42 -14.03
N ASP A 307 -1.93 48.98 -13.40
CA ASP A 307 -0.78 49.54 -14.12
C ASP A 307 -0.15 48.47 -15.02
N GLU A 308 -0.04 48.77 -16.31
CA GLU A 308 0.35 47.80 -17.34
C GLU A 308 1.76 47.24 -17.09
N ASP A 309 2.65 48.06 -16.53
CA ASP A 309 4.01 47.64 -16.22
C ASP A 309 4.08 46.83 -14.91
N ARG A 310 3.45 47.32 -13.83
CA ARG A 310 3.51 46.69 -12.50
C ARG A 310 2.55 45.52 -12.33
N GLY A 311 1.30 45.70 -12.73
CA GLY A 311 0.27 44.67 -12.69
C GLY A 311 0.61 43.51 -13.62
N GLY A 312 1.16 43.81 -14.80
CA GLY A 312 1.69 42.82 -15.73
C GLY A 312 2.80 41.97 -15.11
N GLU A 313 3.76 42.60 -14.43
CA GLU A 313 4.85 41.92 -13.72
C GLU A 313 4.34 41.04 -12.57
N LEU A 314 3.41 41.55 -11.75
CA LEU A 314 2.80 40.82 -10.64
C LEU A 314 2.02 39.59 -11.13
N MET A 315 1.26 39.74 -12.22
CA MET A 315 0.53 38.64 -12.84
C MET A 315 1.46 37.62 -13.48
N TYR A 316 2.50 38.08 -14.17
CA TYR A 316 3.50 37.20 -14.77
C TYR A 316 4.20 36.36 -13.69
N ARG A 317 4.57 36.99 -12.57
CA ARG A 317 5.15 36.30 -11.42
C ARG A 317 4.21 35.25 -10.84
N PHE A 318 2.95 35.63 -10.60
CA PHE A 318 1.95 34.70 -10.10
C PHE A 318 1.75 33.50 -11.03
N ALA A 319 1.56 33.74 -12.33
CA ALA A 319 1.38 32.68 -13.32
C ALA A 319 2.59 31.73 -13.39
N SER A 320 3.80 32.28 -13.27
CA SER A 320 5.06 31.54 -13.29
C SER A 320 5.24 30.66 -12.05
N GLU A 321 5.06 31.24 -10.85
CA GLU A 321 5.12 30.53 -9.56
C GLU A 321 4.07 29.41 -9.50
N TYR A 322 2.85 29.69 -9.96
CA TYR A 322 1.77 28.72 -10.00
C TYR A 322 2.05 27.58 -10.99
N ALA A 323 2.46 27.90 -12.22
CA ALA A 323 2.76 26.91 -13.25
C ALA A 323 3.88 25.95 -12.83
N LEU A 324 4.95 26.48 -12.22
CA LEU A 324 6.04 25.65 -11.70
C LEU A 324 5.60 24.78 -10.51
N THR A 325 4.79 25.32 -9.60
CA THR A 325 4.26 24.56 -8.45
C THR A 325 3.33 23.44 -8.91
N ARG A 326 2.51 23.70 -9.95
CA ARG A 326 1.65 22.71 -10.56
C ARG A 326 2.46 21.64 -11.29
N LEU A 327 3.46 22.02 -12.08
CA LEU A 327 4.36 21.09 -12.76
C LEU A 327 5.08 20.19 -11.74
N ARG A 328 5.54 20.76 -10.61
CA ARG A 328 6.09 20.03 -9.47
C ARG A 328 5.12 18.97 -8.95
N ASN A 329 3.86 19.34 -8.73
CA ASN A 329 2.85 18.45 -8.16
C ASN A 329 2.38 17.38 -9.16
N GLU A 330 2.12 17.75 -10.42
CA GLU A 330 1.65 16.84 -11.48
C GLU A 330 2.72 15.79 -11.84
N LYS A 331 3.98 16.22 -11.97
CA LYS A 331 5.09 15.33 -12.30
C LYS A 331 5.71 14.67 -11.05
N ARG A 332 5.15 14.93 -9.86
CA ARG A 332 5.65 14.48 -8.56
C ARG A 332 7.15 14.76 -8.38
N LEU A 333 7.62 15.90 -8.89
CA LEU A 333 9.03 16.27 -8.82
C LEU A 333 9.34 16.74 -7.41
N ALA A 334 10.28 16.08 -6.74
CA ALA A 334 10.78 16.49 -5.43
C ALA A 334 11.76 17.67 -5.57
N ILE A 335 11.29 18.81 -6.09
CA ILE A 335 12.12 20.02 -6.27
C ILE A 335 12.21 20.74 -4.92
N PRO A 336 13.40 20.89 -4.32
CA PRO A 336 13.58 21.68 -3.10
C PRO A 336 13.13 23.13 -3.32
N GLU A 337 12.52 23.74 -2.32
CA GLU A 337 11.90 25.07 -2.47
C GLU A 337 12.90 26.18 -2.83
N ALA A 338 14.15 26.07 -2.38
CA ALA A 338 15.23 26.95 -2.81
C ALA A 338 15.50 26.89 -4.31
N VAL A 339 15.34 25.71 -4.92
CA VAL A 339 15.51 25.49 -6.36
C VAL A 339 14.30 26.05 -7.12
N LEU A 340 13.08 25.85 -6.60
CA LEU A 340 11.87 26.46 -7.16
C LEU A 340 11.98 27.99 -7.20
N GLY A 341 12.47 28.61 -6.13
CA GLY A 341 12.72 30.05 -6.09
C GLY A 341 13.74 30.52 -7.14
N ALA A 342 14.80 29.74 -7.37
CA ALA A 342 15.78 30.03 -8.41
C ALA A 342 15.20 29.88 -9.83
N MET A 343 14.34 28.88 -10.06
CA MET A 343 13.64 28.67 -11.32
C MET A 343 12.68 29.82 -11.63
N VAL A 344 11.91 30.27 -10.63
CA VAL A 344 11.04 31.44 -10.75
C VAL A 344 11.86 32.69 -11.07
N ALA A 345 12.94 32.94 -10.34
CA ALA A 345 13.84 34.07 -10.58
C ALA A 345 14.43 34.04 -12.00
N ARG A 346 14.77 32.86 -12.51
CA ARG A 346 15.29 32.69 -13.86
C ARG A 346 14.22 32.89 -14.93
N LEU A 347 13.00 32.39 -14.70
CA LEU A 347 11.85 32.63 -15.58
C LEU A 347 11.57 34.13 -15.72
N HIS A 348 11.81 34.92 -14.67
CA HIS A 348 11.71 36.38 -14.72
C HIS A 348 12.79 37.08 -15.55
N GLU A 349 13.97 36.48 -15.68
CA GLU A 349 15.06 37.04 -16.49
C GLU A 349 14.86 36.75 -17.99
N GLU A 350 14.09 35.72 -18.33
CA GLU A 350 13.77 35.37 -19.71
C GLU A 350 12.44 35.98 -20.16
N PRO A 351 12.37 36.66 -21.32
CA PRO A 351 11.11 37.20 -21.84
C PRO A 351 10.21 36.07 -22.37
N VAL A 352 9.53 35.36 -21.47
CA VAL A 352 8.62 34.27 -21.86
C VAL A 352 7.31 34.87 -22.35
N LEU A 353 6.99 34.63 -23.62
CA LEU A 353 5.67 34.93 -24.15
C LEU A 353 4.65 34.01 -23.46
N LEU A 354 3.59 34.57 -22.87
CA LEU A 354 2.47 33.85 -22.25
C LEU A 354 1.62 33.05 -23.27
N ARG A 355 2.15 32.76 -24.46
CA ARG A 355 1.54 31.90 -25.48
C ARG A 355 1.84 30.44 -25.17
N ARG A 356 0.95 29.55 -25.63
CA ARG A 356 0.91 28.13 -25.25
C ARG A 356 2.23 27.39 -25.42
N ASP A 357 2.69 27.28 -26.65
CA ASP A 357 3.85 26.45 -26.95
C ASP A 357 5.17 27.03 -26.44
N PRO A 358 5.41 28.36 -26.50
CA PRO A 358 6.62 28.96 -25.93
C PRO A 358 6.72 28.82 -24.41
N PHE A 359 5.62 29.04 -23.68
CA PHE A 359 5.63 29.00 -22.22
C PHE A 359 5.92 27.59 -21.70
N ASP A 360 5.24 26.56 -22.23
CA ASP A 360 5.49 25.17 -21.87
C ASP A 360 6.88 24.69 -22.27
N SER A 361 7.37 25.09 -23.45
CA SER A 361 8.71 24.72 -23.89
C SER A 361 9.77 25.33 -22.97
N THR A 362 9.64 26.60 -22.60
CA THR A 362 10.57 27.26 -21.69
C THR A 362 10.50 26.69 -20.28
N LEU A 363 9.30 26.39 -19.77
CA LEU A 363 9.12 25.86 -18.42
C LEU A 363 9.63 24.42 -18.31
N ASN A 364 9.42 23.58 -19.33
CA ASN A 364 10.02 22.24 -19.39
C ASN A 364 11.53 22.28 -19.61
N MET A 365 12.05 23.25 -20.37
CA MET A 365 13.49 23.45 -20.56
C MET A 365 14.16 23.86 -19.25
N LEU A 366 13.61 24.84 -18.52
CA LEU A 366 14.09 25.26 -17.20
C LEU A 366 13.95 24.16 -16.15
N ALA A 367 12.84 23.40 -16.18
CA ALA A 367 12.69 22.22 -15.34
C ALA A 367 13.74 21.15 -15.63
N ALA A 368 14.01 20.89 -16.92
CA ALA A 368 15.04 19.97 -17.33
C ALA A 368 16.44 20.47 -16.91
N GLU A 369 16.77 21.73 -17.12
CA GLU A 369 18.06 22.35 -16.75
C GLU A 369 18.36 22.17 -15.25
N PHE A 370 17.39 22.48 -14.39
CA PHE A 370 17.54 22.36 -12.94
C PHE A 370 17.49 20.92 -12.41
N VAL A 371 16.75 20.01 -13.06
CA VAL A 371 16.66 18.59 -12.65
C VAL A 371 17.90 17.81 -13.13
N TYR A 372 18.43 18.13 -14.32
CA TYR A 372 19.50 17.38 -14.97
C TYR A 372 20.91 17.93 -14.71
N GLY A 373 21.06 19.13 -14.14
CA GLY A 373 22.34 19.65 -13.64
C GLY A 373 23.30 20.12 -14.74
N ASP A 374 23.74 21.37 -14.63
CA ASP A 374 24.63 22.02 -15.62
C ASP A 374 25.96 21.28 -15.84
N ALA A 375 26.47 20.61 -14.81
CA ALA A 375 27.79 19.98 -14.86
C ALA A 375 27.78 18.72 -15.74
N GLU A 376 26.80 17.84 -15.58
CA GLU A 376 26.67 16.61 -16.36
C GLU A 376 26.25 16.90 -17.79
N LEU A 377 25.35 17.87 -18.00
CA LEU A 377 24.97 18.30 -19.35
C LEU A 377 26.15 18.96 -20.08
N ALA A 378 26.96 19.77 -19.39
CA ALA A 378 28.18 20.34 -19.97
C ALA A 378 29.21 19.26 -20.35
N LEU A 379 29.32 18.19 -19.56
CA LEU A 379 30.16 17.03 -19.91
C LEU A 379 29.64 16.31 -21.17
N ILE A 380 28.31 16.19 -21.33
CA ILE A 380 27.69 15.60 -22.51
C ILE A 380 27.94 16.45 -23.75
N LEU A 381 27.71 17.77 -23.68
CA LEU A 381 27.92 18.68 -24.80
C LEU A 381 29.40 18.76 -25.23
N LYS A 382 30.34 18.75 -24.27
CA LYS A 382 31.77 18.66 -24.57
C LYS A 382 32.15 17.32 -25.21
N ALA A 383 31.58 16.22 -24.73
CA ALA A 383 31.82 14.91 -25.32
C ALA A 383 31.26 14.81 -26.75
N GLU A 384 30.09 15.40 -27.02
CA GLU A 384 29.53 15.53 -28.37
C GLU A 384 30.48 16.26 -29.33
N GLN A 385 31.09 17.37 -28.88
CA GLN A 385 32.09 18.09 -29.67
C GLN A 385 33.35 17.25 -29.94
N VAL A 386 33.86 16.51 -28.94
CA VAL A 386 35.07 15.69 -29.07
C VAL A 386 34.84 14.46 -29.95
N LEU A 387 33.67 13.82 -29.82
CA LEU A 387 33.30 12.62 -30.57
C LEU A 387 32.80 12.95 -31.99
N GLY A 388 32.40 14.19 -32.26
CA GLY A 388 31.83 14.60 -33.53
C GLY A 388 30.48 13.94 -33.83
N ILE A 389 29.71 13.59 -32.79
CA ILE A 389 28.39 12.96 -32.90
C ILE A 389 27.32 13.90 -32.36
N ASN A 390 26.22 14.06 -33.09
CA ASN A 390 25.07 14.81 -32.58
C ASN A 390 24.22 13.91 -31.69
N ILE A 391 24.19 14.18 -30.38
CA ILE A 391 23.43 13.39 -29.42
C ILE A 391 22.00 13.92 -29.36
N PRO A 392 20.97 13.15 -29.77
CA PRO A 392 19.59 13.60 -29.73
C PRO A 392 19.18 14.09 -28.33
N ALA A 393 18.54 15.26 -28.24
CA ALA A 393 18.11 15.86 -26.96
C ALA A 393 17.31 14.90 -26.07
N LYS A 394 16.52 14.01 -26.69
CA LYS A 394 15.74 12.95 -26.01
C LYS A 394 16.58 11.93 -25.24
N LEU A 395 17.85 11.73 -25.60
CA LEU A 395 18.76 10.80 -24.92
C LEU A 395 19.60 11.46 -23.83
N GLN A 396 19.65 12.80 -23.79
CA GLN A 396 20.45 13.53 -22.81
C GLN A 396 20.04 13.26 -21.36
N PRO A 397 18.74 13.17 -20.99
CA PRO A 397 18.33 12.81 -19.63
C PRO A 397 18.84 11.44 -19.17
N ALA A 398 18.74 10.43 -20.03
CA ALA A 398 19.21 9.08 -19.73
C ALA A 398 20.73 9.00 -19.58
N LEU A 399 21.47 9.82 -20.36
CA LEU A 399 22.92 9.95 -20.24
C LEU A 399 23.33 10.67 -18.95
N VAL A 400 22.60 11.69 -18.53
CA VAL A 400 22.82 12.36 -17.25
C VAL A 400 22.65 11.38 -16.09
N ASP A 401 21.57 10.60 -16.09
CA ASP A 401 21.33 9.59 -15.06
C ASP A 401 22.44 8.52 -15.04
N TYR A 402 22.92 8.09 -16.21
CA TYR A 402 24.06 7.19 -16.32
C TYR A 402 25.34 7.78 -15.72
N ILE A 403 25.63 9.06 -16.03
CA ILE A 403 26.81 9.76 -15.50
C ILE A 403 26.75 9.87 -13.99
N ARG A 404 25.59 10.24 -13.42
CA ARG A 404 25.39 10.35 -11.97
C ARG A 404 25.59 9.01 -11.25
N ARG A 405 24.94 7.94 -11.71
CA ARG A 405 25.11 6.60 -11.13
C ARG A 405 26.57 6.13 -11.19
N THR A 406 27.24 6.37 -12.31
CA THR A 406 28.65 5.98 -12.48
C THR A 406 29.59 6.78 -11.58
N ASN A 407 29.30 8.07 -11.36
CA ASN A 407 30.05 8.95 -10.47
C ASN A 407 29.87 8.59 -8.99
N GLU A 408 28.71 8.07 -8.61
CA GLU A 408 28.43 7.59 -7.24
C GLU A 408 29.18 6.28 -6.93
N ASP A 409 29.30 5.38 -7.91
CA ASP A 409 29.74 4.01 -7.62
C ASP A 409 31.26 3.80 -7.67
N ILE A 410 31.99 4.30 -8.67
CA ILE A 410 33.39 3.83 -8.92
C ILE A 410 34.34 4.89 -9.50
N THR A 411 33.89 5.79 -10.37
CA THR A 411 34.80 6.71 -11.10
C THR A 411 34.15 8.05 -11.40
N VAL A 412 34.78 9.14 -10.96
CA VAL A 412 34.37 10.51 -11.31
C VAL A 412 34.63 10.75 -12.80
N ILE A 413 33.55 10.83 -13.57
CA ILE A 413 33.51 11.28 -14.95
C ILE A 413 33.78 12.78 -14.97
N ASN A 414 34.80 13.17 -15.73
CA ASN A 414 35.27 14.54 -15.91
C ASN A 414 35.50 14.81 -17.42
N ASP A 415 35.87 16.04 -17.76
CA ASP A 415 36.02 16.48 -19.16
C ASP A 415 36.94 15.57 -20.00
N GLN A 416 37.93 14.91 -19.39
CA GLN A 416 38.92 14.11 -20.13
C GLN A 416 38.44 12.69 -20.46
N ASN A 417 37.58 12.11 -19.61
CA ASN A 417 37.09 10.74 -19.76
C ASN A 417 35.62 10.65 -20.19
N ALA A 418 34.88 11.77 -20.16
CA ALA A 418 33.49 11.84 -20.61
C ALA A 418 33.24 11.28 -22.02
N PRO A 419 34.08 11.56 -23.06
CA PRO A 419 33.90 10.98 -24.39
C PRO A 419 33.86 9.45 -24.40
N TYR A 420 34.73 8.82 -23.60
CA TYR A 420 34.80 7.36 -23.51
C TYR A 420 33.54 6.78 -22.85
N PHE A 421 33.15 7.29 -21.69
CA PHE A 421 32.00 6.76 -20.95
C PHE A 421 30.65 7.04 -21.63
N ILE A 422 30.49 8.21 -22.27
CA ILE A 422 29.26 8.55 -23.00
C ILE A 422 29.10 7.67 -24.25
N SER A 423 30.19 7.33 -24.95
CA SER A 423 30.12 6.40 -26.08
C SER A 423 29.64 5.00 -25.66
N ILE A 424 30.08 4.52 -24.49
CA ILE A 424 29.63 3.25 -23.90
C ILE A 424 28.16 3.34 -23.51
N ALA A 425 27.75 4.43 -22.85
CA ALA A 425 26.37 4.64 -22.42
C ALA A 425 25.41 4.71 -23.62
N LEU A 426 25.76 5.43 -24.68
CA LEU A 426 25.00 5.47 -25.93
C LEU A 426 24.87 4.08 -26.55
N SER A 427 25.95 3.28 -26.55
CA SER A 427 25.91 1.91 -27.08
C SER A 427 25.01 0.97 -26.28
N LYS A 428 24.82 1.25 -24.98
CA LYS A 428 23.89 0.51 -24.11
C LYS A 428 22.45 0.99 -24.30
N LEU A 429 22.23 2.30 -24.32
CA LEU A 429 20.92 2.92 -24.55
C LEU A 429 20.37 2.67 -25.96
N GLN A 430 21.21 2.34 -26.93
CA GLN A 430 20.78 1.89 -28.26
C GLN A 430 20.42 0.40 -28.30
N LYS A 431 20.88 -0.40 -27.34
CA LYS A 431 20.57 -1.84 -27.24
C LYS A 431 19.37 -2.12 -26.35
N GLU A 432 19.15 -1.28 -25.35
CA GLU A 432 17.89 -1.24 -24.62
C GLU A 432 16.88 -0.49 -25.49
N ASP A 433 15.90 -1.20 -26.04
CA ASP A 433 14.91 -0.66 -26.96
C ASP A 433 13.97 0.31 -26.20
N VAL A 434 14.46 1.51 -25.91
CA VAL A 434 13.66 2.61 -25.40
C VAL A 434 12.76 3.05 -26.56
N ALA A 435 11.55 2.51 -26.60
CA ALA A 435 10.53 2.82 -27.59
C ALA A 435 10.27 4.34 -27.66
N LEU A 436 10.94 5.01 -28.58
CA LEU A 436 10.79 6.43 -28.85
C LEU A 436 9.88 6.61 -30.06
N ARG A 437 8.59 6.84 -29.82
CA ARG A 437 7.63 7.27 -30.85
C ARG A 437 8.19 8.49 -31.61
N PRO A 438 8.19 8.49 -32.95
CA PRO A 438 8.53 9.68 -33.72
C PRO A 438 7.36 10.68 -33.64
N ALA A 439 7.66 11.93 -33.30
CA ALA A 439 6.72 13.03 -33.50
C ALA A 439 6.55 13.23 -35.01
N ALA A 440 5.37 12.91 -35.53
CA ALA A 440 5.02 13.14 -36.93
C ALA A 440 4.89 14.65 -37.18
N TYR A 441 5.83 15.19 -37.94
CA TYR A 441 5.75 16.51 -38.55
C TYR A 441 4.97 16.37 -39.86
N GLY A 442 3.84 17.07 -39.99
CA GLY A 442 2.97 16.99 -41.16
C GLY A 442 2.16 18.27 -41.31
N ASP A 443 2.79 19.29 -41.86
CA ASP A 443 2.21 20.57 -42.23
C ASP A 443 1.56 20.42 -43.62
N THR A 444 0.22 20.49 -43.72
CA THR A 444 -0.47 20.76 -44.99
C THR A 444 -1.71 21.62 -44.79
N VAL A 445 -1.73 22.71 -45.54
CA VAL A 445 -2.69 23.81 -45.57
C VAL A 445 -4.01 23.40 -46.22
N GLY A 446 -5.13 23.81 -45.59
CA GLY A 446 -6.31 24.38 -46.24
C GLY A 446 -7.19 23.44 -47.09
N VAL A 447 -7.96 22.58 -46.44
CA VAL A 447 -9.22 22.06 -46.98
C VAL A 447 -10.30 22.37 -45.95
N GLU A 448 -11.42 22.95 -46.39
CA GLU A 448 -12.57 23.24 -45.52
C GLU A 448 -12.96 21.97 -44.75
N ASP A 449 -12.92 22.07 -43.42
CA ASP A 449 -13.06 20.94 -42.52
C ASP A 449 -14.54 20.54 -42.39
N TYR A 450 -14.93 19.51 -43.14
CA TYR A 450 -16.21 18.82 -43.01
C TYR A 450 -16.15 17.71 -41.94
N SER A 451 -15.10 17.66 -41.10
CA SER A 451 -15.06 16.69 -40.01
C SER A 451 -16.20 17.00 -39.03
N VAL A 452 -17.03 15.98 -38.80
CA VAL A 452 -17.98 16.02 -37.69
C VAL A 452 -17.14 15.95 -36.43
N SER A 453 -17.06 17.06 -35.71
CA SER A 453 -16.52 17.08 -34.35
C SER A 453 -17.45 16.23 -33.51
N TYR A 454 -17.07 14.97 -33.26
CA TYR A 454 -17.74 14.18 -32.25
C TYR A 454 -17.53 14.92 -30.93
N TYR A 455 -18.63 15.39 -30.34
CA TYR A 455 -18.65 15.85 -28.96
C TYR A 455 -18.48 14.62 -28.07
N GLU A 456 -17.31 13.98 -28.15
CA GLU A 456 -16.81 13.18 -27.06
C GLU A 456 -16.57 14.20 -25.95
N ASP A 457 -17.49 14.26 -24.99
CA ASP A 457 -17.16 14.79 -23.68
C ASP A 457 -15.79 14.20 -23.37
N ARG A 458 -14.78 15.05 -23.18
CA ARG A 458 -13.46 14.64 -22.69
C ARG A 458 -13.62 14.18 -21.24
N ILE A 459 -14.49 13.20 -21.01
CA ILE A 459 -14.33 12.18 -20.01
C ILE A 459 -12.94 11.65 -20.33
N THR A 460 -11.96 12.12 -19.54
CA THR A 460 -10.64 11.51 -19.40
C THR A 460 -10.81 10.03 -19.66
N ALA A 461 -10.20 9.50 -20.73
CA ALA A 461 -10.41 8.13 -21.20
C ALA A 461 -10.64 7.24 -19.98
N PRO A 462 -11.84 6.64 -19.81
CA PRO A 462 -12.29 6.13 -18.52
C PRO A 462 -11.15 5.32 -17.94
N GLU A 463 -10.59 5.73 -16.81
CA GLU A 463 -9.47 4.99 -16.24
C GLU A 463 -10.05 3.74 -15.60
N TYR A 464 -9.71 2.55 -16.10
CA TYR A 464 -10.10 1.31 -15.43
C TYR A 464 -9.24 1.12 -14.19
N GLU A 465 -9.86 0.62 -13.12
CA GLU A 465 -9.18 0.32 -11.88
C GLU A 465 -8.63 -1.11 -11.91
N ARG A 466 -7.33 -1.23 -12.20
CA ARG A 466 -6.62 -2.52 -12.25
C ARG A 466 -6.86 -3.40 -11.00
N ALA A 467 -6.87 -2.82 -9.81
CA ALA A 467 -7.08 -3.58 -8.57
C ALA A 467 -8.45 -4.27 -8.52
N SER A 468 -9.47 -3.66 -9.13
CA SER A 468 -10.82 -4.20 -9.21
C SER A 468 -10.87 -5.39 -10.19
N VAL A 469 -10.15 -5.32 -11.30
CA VAL A 469 -10.02 -6.44 -12.25
C VAL A 469 -9.20 -7.59 -11.66
N GLU A 470 -8.12 -7.31 -10.92
CA GLU A 470 -7.35 -8.35 -10.20
C GLU A 470 -8.19 -9.02 -9.09
N ALA A 471 -9.00 -8.25 -8.36
CA ALA A 471 -9.94 -8.80 -7.37
C ALA A 471 -11.00 -9.70 -8.06
N ALA A 472 -11.50 -9.29 -9.23
CA ALA A 472 -12.39 -10.12 -10.03
C ALA A 472 -11.73 -11.45 -10.45
N ALA A 473 -10.46 -11.43 -10.85
CA ALA A 473 -9.73 -12.65 -11.19
C ALA A 473 -9.67 -13.64 -10.01
N GLN A 474 -9.37 -13.15 -8.79
CA GLN A 474 -9.35 -13.96 -7.57
C GLN A 474 -10.74 -14.52 -7.23
N MET A 475 -11.78 -13.70 -7.40
CA MET A 475 -13.16 -14.12 -7.17
C MET A 475 -13.59 -15.20 -8.17
N TYR A 476 -13.18 -15.10 -9.43
CA TYR A 476 -13.45 -16.13 -10.44
C TYR A 476 -12.82 -17.48 -10.06
N LEU A 477 -11.54 -17.46 -9.64
CA LEU A 477 -10.88 -18.68 -9.16
C LEU A 477 -11.63 -19.30 -7.98
N THR A 478 -12.02 -18.46 -7.02
CA THR A 478 -12.72 -18.93 -5.82
C THR A 478 -14.12 -19.45 -6.13
N MET A 479 -14.83 -18.85 -7.06
CA MET A 479 -16.10 -19.38 -7.57
C MET A 479 -15.93 -20.78 -8.18
N VAL A 480 -14.97 -20.93 -9.10
CA VAL A 480 -14.80 -22.19 -9.84
C VAL A 480 -14.20 -23.28 -8.96
N TRP A 481 -13.14 -23.02 -8.21
CA TRP A 481 -12.51 -24.03 -7.35
C TRP A 481 -13.25 -24.21 -6.02
N GLY A 482 -13.64 -23.12 -5.38
CA GLY A 482 -14.34 -23.15 -4.10
C GLY A 482 -15.70 -23.81 -4.18
N ASP A 483 -16.60 -23.27 -5.00
CA ASP A 483 -18.01 -23.65 -5.01
C ASP A 483 -18.37 -24.64 -6.13
N MET A 484 -17.91 -24.42 -7.38
CA MET A 484 -18.24 -25.33 -8.50
C MET A 484 -17.52 -26.68 -8.41
N LEU A 485 -16.20 -26.68 -8.31
CA LEU A 485 -15.39 -27.88 -8.08
C LEU A 485 -15.70 -28.49 -6.71
N GLY A 486 -16.07 -27.64 -5.75
CA GLY A 486 -16.60 -28.06 -4.47
C GLY A 486 -15.56 -28.26 -3.39
N VAL A 487 -14.51 -27.44 -3.39
CA VAL A 487 -13.49 -27.41 -2.32
C VAL A 487 -14.12 -27.07 -0.97
N PHE A 488 -14.98 -26.04 -0.87
CA PHE A 488 -15.59 -25.69 0.42
C PHE A 488 -16.55 -26.78 0.94
N PRO A 489 -17.50 -27.31 0.12
CA PRO A 489 -18.35 -28.41 0.55
C PRO A 489 -17.58 -29.70 0.87
N ALA A 490 -16.41 -29.93 0.26
CA ALA A 490 -15.60 -31.11 0.57
C ALA A 490 -15.07 -31.06 2.02
N VAL A 491 -14.66 -29.88 2.49
CA VAL A 491 -14.26 -29.70 3.90
C VAL A 491 -15.42 -29.90 4.85
N ASP A 492 -16.59 -29.31 4.53
CA ASP A 492 -17.79 -29.47 5.36
C ASP A 492 -18.15 -30.97 5.48
N ARG A 493 -18.02 -31.75 4.39
CA ARG A 493 -18.21 -33.22 4.41
C ARG A 493 -17.13 -33.95 5.22
N ILE A 494 -15.86 -33.57 5.09
CA ILE A 494 -14.76 -34.15 5.85
C ILE A 494 -14.98 -33.95 7.36
N ALA A 495 -15.40 -32.75 7.76
CA ALA A 495 -15.72 -32.46 9.15
C ALA A 495 -16.91 -33.29 9.66
N MET A 496 -17.98 -33.40 8.87
CA MET A 496 -19.13 -34.27 9.22
C MET A 496 -18.73 -35.74 9.34
N GLN A 497 -17.87 -36.25 8.44
CA GLN A 497 -17.35 -37.62 8.50
C GLN A 497 -16.48 -37.86 9.74
N SER A 498 -15.73 -36.84 10.18
CA SER A 498 -14.93 -36.92 11.41
C SER A 498 -15.77 -36.88 12.70
N ALA A 499 -16.97 -36.29 12.66
CA ALA A 499 -17.87 -36.18 13.81
C ALA A 499 -18.62 -37.48 14.16
N GLY A 500 -18.49 -38.55 13.36
CA GLY A 500 -18.95 -39.89 13.72
C GLY A 500 -20.44 -40.16 13.51
N ASP A 501 -21.17 -39.35 12.74
CA ASP A 501 -22.61 -39.50 12.54
C ASP A 501 -22.94 -40.67 11.57
N GLY A 502 -22.82 -41.89 12.09
CA GLY A 502 -23.58 -43.13 11.84
C GLY A 502 -23.74 -43.75 10.44
N GLN A 503 -23.64 -43.01 9.34
CA GLN A 503 -24.01 -43.53 7.99
C GLN A 503 -22.99 -43.25 6.89
N ALA A 504 -21.93 -42.48 7.16
CA ALA A 504 -20.88 -42.26 6.17
C ALA A 504 -19.99 -43.52 6.03
N PRO A 505 -19.73 -44.02 4.81
CA PRO A 505 -19.01 -45.28 4.58
C PRO A 505 -17.52 -45.26 4.97
N ILE A 506 -16.96 -44.10 5.32
CA ILE A 506 -15.56 -43.92 5.73
C ILE A 506 -15.54 -42.90 6.88
N LEU A 507 -15.18 -43.35 8.09
CA LEU A 507 -14.87 -42.49 9.23
C LEU A 507 -13.45 -41.96 9.05
N LEU A 508 -13.28 -40.63 9.06
CA LEU A 508 -11.96 -40.01 9.01
C LEU A 508 -11.39 -39.93 10.44
N GLU A 509 -10.31 -40.64 10.71
CA GLU A 509 -9.55 -40.53 11.96
C GLU A 509 -8.62 -39.31 11.88
N VAL A 510 -8.96 -38.22 12.57
CA VAL A 510 -8.07 -37.05 12.68
C VAL A 510 -7.01 -37.35 13.75
N ARG A 511 -5.74 -37.55 13.34
CA ARG A 511 -4.63 -37.91 14.23
C ARG A 511 -3.80 -36.70 14.61
N SER A 512 -3.65 -35.76 13.69
CA SER A 512 -2.93 -34.52 13.85
C SER A 512 -3.77 -33.53 14.66
N ARG A 513 -3.17 -33.04 15.75
CA ARG A 513 -3.75 -31.96 16.56
C ARG A 513 -3.95 -30.70 15.74
N GLU A 514 -3.02 -30.38 14.84
CA GLU A 514 -3.12 -29.20 13.99
C GLU A 514 -4.35 -29.26 13.07
N LEU A 515 -4.58 -30.40 12.42
CA LEU A 515 -5.75 -30.60 11.57
C LEU A 515 -7.05 -30.52 12.38
N SER A 516 -7.06 -31.07 13.59
CA SER A 516 -8.21 -30.98 14.50
C SER A 516 -8.51 -29.54 14.89
N ASP A 517 -7.50 -28.75 15.22
CA ASP A 517 -7.65 -27.35 15.60
C ASP A 517 -8.09 -26.51 14.38
N ASP A 518 -7.54 -26.77 13.19
CA ASP A 518 -7.90 -26.10 11.94
C ASP A 518 -9.33 -26.43 11.49
N LEU A 519 -9.76 -27.70 11.57
CA LEU A 519 -11.14 -28.12 11.28
C LEU A 519 -12.14 -27.50 12.27
N ARG A 520 -11.78 -27.45 13.56
CA ARG A 520 -12.61 -26.81 14.59
C ARG A 520 -12.79 -25.33 14.29
N MET A 521 -11.69 -24.61 14.05
CA MET A 521 -11.71 -23.17 13.74
C MET A 521 -12.56 -22.91 12.49
N TYR A 522 -12.36 -23.72 11.43
CA TYR A 522 -13.04 -23.51 10.16
C TYR A 522 -14.54 -23.85 10.18
N VAL A 523 -14.92 -24.98 10.79
CA VAL A 523 -16.29 -25.50 10.70
C VAL A 523 -17.16 -25.06 11.88
N LEU A 524 -16.59 -24.98 13.09
CA LEU A 524 -17.37 -24.62 14.29
C LEU A 524 -17.33 -23.13 14.58
N ASP A 525 -16.15 -22.51 14.43
CA ASP A 525 -15.99 -21.09 14.74
C ASP A 525 -16.24 -20.18 13.52
N GLU A 526 -16.45 -20.76 12.32
CA GLU A 526 -16.58 -20.04 11.03
C GLU A 526 -15.40 -19.09 10.77
N GLU A 527 -14.20 -19.44 11.21
CA GLU A 527 -12.99 -18.62 11.11
C GLU A 527 -11.85 -19.39 10.42
N PHE A 528 -10.91 -18.67 9.82
CA PHE A 528 -9.72 -19.28 9.27
C PHE A 528 -8.50 -18.37 9.47
N ARG A 529 -7.31 -18.98 9.47
CA ARG A 529 -6.06 -18.24 9.53
C ARG A 529 -5.57 -17.96 8.12
N ASP A 530 -5.51 -16.69 7.74
CA ASP A 530 -4.85 -16.28 6.50
C ASP A 530 -3.36 -16.66 6.58
N LEU A 531 -2.92 -17.54 5.69
CA LEU A 531 -1.57 -18.08 5.67
C LEU A 531 -0.51 -17.03 5.30
N LYS A 532 -0.89 -15.97 4.58
CA LYS A 532 0.04 -14.91 4.18
C LYS A 532 0.25 -13.89 5.29
N THR A 533 -0.83 -13.49 5.96
CA THR A 533 -0.77 -12.42 6.98
C THR A 533 -0.74 -12.94 8.42
N GLY A 534 -1.06 -14.22 8.63
CA GLY A 534 -1.19 -14.85 9.95
C GLY A 534 -2.44 -14.43 10.73
N ARG A 535 -3.28 -13.53 10.16
CA ARG A 535 -4.48 -13.01 10.81
C ARG A 535 -5.61 -14.02 10.75
N VAL A 536 -6.41 -14.09 11.82
CA VAL A 536 -7.66 -14.86 11.82
C VAL A 536 -8.76 -13.98 11.22
N SER A 537 -9.45 -14.52 10.22
CA SER A 537 -10.54 -13.86 9.51
C SER A 537 -11.77 -14.74 9.53
N ARG A 538 -12.96 -14.12 9.47
CA ARG A 538 -14.21 -14.86 9.35
C ARG A 538 -14.37 -15.42 7.94
N ARG A 539 -14.87 -16.66 7.84
CA ARG A 539 -15.33 -17.30 6.60
C ARG A 539 -16.41 -16.46 5.95
N VAL A 540 -16.38 -16.34 4.63
CA VAL A 540 -17.49 -15.70 3.89
C VAL A 540 -18.59 -16.72 3.69
N ALA A 541 -19.82 -16.41 4.12
CA ALA A 541 -20.89 -17.40 4.07
C ALA A 541 -21.20 -17.84 2.62
N PRO A 542 -21.59 -19.10 2.37
CA PRO A 542 -21.86 -19.58 1.01
C PRO A 542 -22.87 -18.72 0.24
N ALA A 543 -23.93 -18.24 0.90
CA ALA A 543 -24.92 -17.35 0.29
C ALA A 543 -24.33 -15.99 -0.09
N GLU A 544 -23.44 -15.43 0.74
CA GLU A 544 -22.75 -14.17 0.45
C GLU A 544 -21.80 -14.34 -0.73
N ARG A 545 -21.02 -15.43 -0.79
CA ARG A 545 -20.15 -15.73 -1.94
C ARG A 545 -20.95 -15.79 -3.25
N GLN A 546 -22.06 -16.52 -3.26
CA GLN A 546 -22.96 -16.62 -4.41
C GLN A 546 -23.56 -15.26 -4.81
N MET A 547 -23.90 -14.41 -3.84
CA MET A 547 -24.36 -13.03 -4.10
C MET A 547 -23.27 -12.22 -4.80
N PHE A 548 -22.02 -12.30 -4.34
CA PHE A 548 -20.90 -11.60 -4.98
C PHE A 548 -20.58 -12.13 -6.38
N TYR A 549 -20.65 -13.45 -6.60
CA TYR A 549 -20.51 -14.03 -7.95
C TYR A 549 -21.61 -13.54 -8.89
N ARG A 550 -22.84 -13.44 -8.39
CA ARG A 550 -23.96 -12.96 -9.19
C ARG A 550 -23.82 -11.48 -9.50
N GLN A 551 -23.41 -10.68 -8.52
CA GLN A 551 -23.12 -9.26 -8.71
C GLN A 551 -22.05 -9.05 -9.79
N LEU A 552 -20.97 -9.82 -9.77
CA LEU A 552 -19.81 -9.58 -10.62
C LEU A 552 -19.87 -10.26 -12.00
N PHE A 553 -20.30 -11.52 -12.04
CA PHE A 553 -20.25 -12.36 -13.25
C PHE A 553 -21.64 -12.70 -13.81
N GLY A 554 -22.71 -12.31 -13.11
CA GLY A 554 -24.06 -12.76 -13.44
C GLY A 554 -24.26 -14.27 -13.21
N LEU A 555 -23.40 -14.90 -12.40
CA LEU A 555 -23.43 -16.35 -12.11
C LEU A 555 -23.80 -16.61 -10.65
N GLY A 556 -24.66 -17.59 -10.40
CA GLY A 556 -25.07 -17.99 -9.05
C GLY A 556 -26.56 -17.78 -8.78
N ASP A 557 -27.09 -18.53 -7.82
CA ASP A 557 -28.54 -18.60 -7.55
C ASP A 557 -28.99 -17.74 -6.36
N ALA A 558 -28.05 -17.10 -5.65
CA ALA A 558 -28.38 -16.31 -4.47
C ALA A 558 -29.22 -15.07 -4.84
N PRO A 559 -30.24 -14.71 -4.02
CA PRO A 559 -30.96 -13.46 -4.20
C PRO A 559 -30.00 -12.28 -4.00
N VAL A 560 -30.08 -11.31 -4.90
CA VAL A 560 -29.30 -10.07 -4.81
C VAL A 560 -30.13 -9.06 -4.02
N VAL A 561 -29.48 -8.33 -3.11
CA VAL A 561 -30.14 -7.27 -2.32
C VAL A 561 -30.68 -6.19 -3.28
N GLU A 562 -31.84 -5.61 -2.99
CA GLU A 562 -32.58 -4.72 -3.92
C GLU A 562 -31.77 -3.53 -4.49
N ASP A 563 -30.68 -3.14 -3.82
CA ASP A 563 -29.78 -2.04 -4.23
C ASP A 563 -28.50 -2.49 -4.94
N GLN A 564 -28.24 -3.80 -5.05
CA GLN A 564 -27.04 -4.32 -5.69
C GLN A 564 -27.27 -4.57 -7.18
N HIS A 565 -26.48 -3.89 -8.01
CA HIS A 565 -26.52 -4.06 -9.46
C HIS A 565 -25.80 -5.35 -9.88
N VAL A 566 -26.54 -6.27 -10.48
CA VAL A 566 -26.00 -7.45 -11.18
C VAL A 566 -25.33 -6.98 -12.47
N ASN A 567 -24.12 -7.47 -12.74
CA ASN A 567 -23.44 -7.26 -14.01
C ASN A 567 -24.09 -8.12 -15.12
N PRO A 568 -24.90 -7.54 -16.03
CA PRO A 568 -25.57 -8.32 -17.06
C PRO A 568 -24.65 -8.62 -18.24
N ASP A 569 -23.57 -7.86 -18.39
CA ASP A 569 -22.77 -7.84 -19.62
C ASP A 569 -21.48 -8.66 -19.51
N PHE A 570 -21.08 -9.11 -18.31
CA PHE A 570 -19.86 -9.90 -18.13
C PHE A 570 -19.80 -11.10 -19.09
N GLN A 571 -20.86 -11.91 -19.13
CA GLN A 571 -20.90 -13.10 -20.00
C GLN A 571 -20.75 -12.73 -21.47
N ARG A 572 -21.31 -11.59 -21.89
CA ARG A 572 -21.19 -11.10 -23.26
C ARG A 572 -19.75 -10.67 -23.56
N TYR A 573 -19.12 -9.84 -22.72
CA TYR A 573 -17.74 -9.40 -22.95
C TYR A 573 -16.74 -10.55 -22.87
N TRP A 574 -16.94 -11.47 -21.92
CA TRP A 574 -16.16 -12.71 -21.81
C TRP A 574 -16.29 -13.55 -23.07
N ALA A 575 -17.51 -13.74 -23.59
CA ALA A 575 -17.74 -14.47 -24.84
C ALA A 575 -17.10 -13.79 -26.07
N VAL A 576 -17.15 -12.46 -26.14
CA VAL A 576 -16.51 -11.69 -27.22
C VAL A 576 -15.00 -11.88 -27.19
N LEU A 577 -14.37 -11.84 -26.02
CA LEU A 577 -12.93 -12.08 -25.86
C LEU A 577 -12.54 -13.49 -26.35
N MET A 578 -13.28 -14.52 -25.92
CA MET A 578 -13.05 -15.89 -26.35
C MET A 578 -13.19 -16.03 -27.88
N MET A 579 -14.25 -15.46 -28.45
CA MET A 579 -14.54 -15.53 -29.88
C MET A 579 -13.49 -14.80 -30.73
N GLU A 580 -13.09 -13.58 -30.36
CA GLU A 580 -12.07 -12.84 -31.12
C GLU A 580 -10.71 -13.52 -31.01
N THR A 581 -10.41 -14.17 -29.88
CA THR A 581 -9.21 -14.99 -29.72
C THR A 581 -9.22 -16.22 -30.62
N VAL A 582 -10.33 -16.96 -30.70
CA VAL A 582 -10.45 -18.10 -31.62
C VAL A 582 -10.32 -17.67 -33.08
N LYS A 583 -10.94 -16.55 -33.47
CA LYS A 583 -10.77 -15.98 -34.82
C LYS A 583 -9.33 -15.56 -35.09
N TYR A 584 -8.61 -15.10 -34.08
CA TYR A 584 -7.20 -14.78 -34.19
C TYR A 584 -6.38 -16.05 -34.44
N ILE A 585 -6.57 -17.11 -33.63
CA ILE A 585 -5.91 -18.41 -33.80
C ILE A 585 -6.16 -18.98 -35.20
N GLY A 586 -7.43 -19.02 -35.65
CA GLY A 586 -7.76 -19.54 -36.98
C GLY A 586 -7.07 -18.78 -38.12
N LYS A 587 -6.93 -17.45 -37.99
CA LYS A 587 -6.14 -16.67 -38.97
C LYS A 587 -4.65 -17.00 -38.92
N VAL A 588 -4.10 -17.27 -37.74
CA VAL A 588 -2.68 -17.62 -37.57
C VAL A 588 -2.40 -18.95 -38.26
N GLU A 589 -3.25 -19.94 -38.04
CA GLU A 589 -3.17 -21.26 -38.68
C GLU A 589 -3.31 -21.15 -40.21
N GLU A 590 -4.26 -20.33 -40.71
CA GLU A 590 -4.43 -20.07 -42.15
C GLU A 590 -3.21 -19.42 -42.82
N ASN A 591 -2.44 -18.64 -42.06
CA ASN A 591 -1.26 -17.92 -42.56
C ASN A 591 0.08 -18.63 -42.24
N GLY A 592 0.04 -19.92 -41.89
CA GLY A 592 1.25 -20.74 -41.67
C GLY A 592 2.01 -20.37 -40.39
N ASP A 593 1.28 -20.20 -39.28
CA ASP A 593 1.80 -19.92 -37.94
C ASP A 593 2.60 -18.61 -37.81
N ASN A 594 2.36 -17.66 -38.73
CA ASN A 594 3.00 -16.35 -38.69
C ASN A 594 2.16 -15.32 -37.93
N TYR A 595 2.28 -15.33 -36.60
CA TYR A 595 1.59 -14.41 -35.71
C TYR A 595 1.82 -12.93 -36.03
N SER A 596 3.02 -12.54 -36.50
CA SER A 596 3.36 -11.14 -36.79
C SER A 596 2.55 -10.52 -37.93
N SER A 597 1.92 -11.34 -38.77
CA SER A 597 1.16 -10.90 -39.94
C SER A 597 -0.29 -10.54 -39.63
N ILE A 598 -0.78 -10.88 -38.44
CA ILE A 598 -2.20 -10.76 -38.08
C ILE A 598 -2.36 -9.72 -36.99
N SER A 599 -3.28 -8.78 -37.21
CA SER A 599 -3.59 -7.75 -36.22
C SER A 599 -4.27 -8.36 -34.99
N ALA A 600 -3.62 -8.19 -33.83
CA ALA A 600 -4.15 -8.50 -32.50
C ALA A 600 -5.07 -7.41 -31.92
N SER A 601 -5.32 -6.32 -32.66
CA SER A 601 -6.07 -5.16 -32.17
C SER A 601 -7.49 -5.49 -31.72
N LYS A 602 -8.16 -6.47 -32.34
CA LYS A 602 -9.52 -6.88 -31.92
C LYS A 602 -9.54 -7.63 -30.60
N VAL A 603 -8.53 -8.47 -30.36
CA VAL A 603 -8.37 -9.16 -29.08
C VAL A 603 -8.10 -8.13 -27.99
N TYR A 604 -7.22 -7.17 -28.27
CA TYR A 604 -6.91 -6.09 -27.32
C TYR A 604 -8.12 -5.20 -27.01
N GLN A 605 -8.93 -4.83 -28.01
CA GLN A 605 -10.18 -4.11 -27.76
C GLN A 605 -11.14 -4.89 -26.85
N ALA A 606 -11.28 -6.21 -27.07
CA ALA A 606 -12.11 -7.05 -26.21
C ALA A 606 -11.56 -7.16 -24.77
N ILE A 607 -10.24 -7.09 -24.59
CA ILE A 607 -9.60 -6.99 -23.27
C ILE A 607 -9.97 -5.67 -22.60
N GLU A 608 -9.87 -4.53 -23.31
CA GLU A 608 -10.22 -3.20 -22.76
C GLU A 608 -11.70 -3.13 -22.37
N ASP A 609 -12.60 -3.60 -23.22
CA ASP A 609 -14.04 -3.65 -22.93
C ASP A 609 -14.33 -4.46 -21.64
N LEU A 610 -13.63 -5.58 -21.46
CA LEU A 610 -13.74 -6.41 -20.26
C LEU A 610 -13.11 -5.75 -19.02
N GLN A 611 -11.99 -5.03 -19.17
CA GLN A 611 -11.38 -4.24 -18.08
C GLN A 611 -12.36 -3.18 -17.57
N TYR A 612 -13.01 -2.44 -18.47
CA TYR A 612 -14.00 -1.43 -18.10
C TYR A 612 -15.21 -2.03 -17.41
N ASN A 613 -15.75 -3.13 -17.94
CA ASN A 613 -16.86 -3.83 -17.32
C ASN A 613 -16.51 -4.29 -15.90
N LEU A 614 -15.39 -5.01 -15.72
CA LEU A 614 -15.00 -5.53 -14.41
C LEU A 614 -14.63 -4.41 -13.43
N SER A 615 -14.03 -3.32 -13.90
CA SER A 615 -13.75 -2.15 -13.07
C SER A 615 -15.03 -1.47 -12.57
N ALA A 616 -16.10 -1.43 -13.37
CA ALA A 616 -17.35 -0.82 -12.98
C ALA A 616 -18.09 -1.67 -11.93
N TYR A 617 -18.10 -3.00 -12.10
CA TYR A 617 -18.91 -3.91 -11.26
C TYR A 617 -18.15 -4.54 -10.07
N CYS A 618 -16.81 -4.62 -10.11
CA CYS A 618 -16.00 -5.11 -8.98
C CYS A 618 -15.60 -3.96 -8.04
N THR A 619 -16.60 -3.25 -7.51
CA THR A 619 -16.39 -2.13 -6.57
C THR A 619 -17.04 -2.43 -5.22
N GLY A 620 -16.62 -1.73 -4.16
CA GLY A 620 -17.19 -1.90 -2.82
C GLY A 620 -16.89 -3.25 -2.16
N LEU A 621 -17.93 -3.94 -1.66
CA LEU A 621 -17.79 -5.18 -0.89
C LEU A 621 -17.19 -6.37 -1.67
N PRO A 622 -17.60 -6.69 -2.92
CA PRO A 622 -16.95 -7.74 -3.71
C PRO A 622 -15.43 -7.60 -3.76
N LYS A 623 -14.93 -6.38 -3.98
CA LYS A 623 -13.50 -6.10 -4.07
C LYS A 623 -12.77 -6.35 -2.75
N ILE A 624 -13.40 -6.01 -1.63
CA ILE A 624 -12.85 -6.26 -0.29
C ILE A 624 -12.91 -7.75 0.05
N ALA A 625 -13.96 -8.44 -0.39
CA ALA A 625 -14.20 -9.83 -0.07
C ALA A 625 -13.35 -10.80 -0.90
N ALA A 626 -12.97 -10.45 -2.14
CA ALA A 626 -12.21 -11.35 -3.02
C ALA A 626 -10.90 -11.86 -2.40
N PRO A 627 -10.03 -11.00 -1.81
CA PRO A 627 -8.81 -11.46 -1.16
C PRO A 627 -9.09 -12.36 0.06
N THR A 628 -10.14 -12.06 0.83
CA THR A 628 -10.57 -12.88 1.97
C THR A 628 -11.05 -14.26 1.51
N MET A 629 -11.87 -14.34 0.47
CA MET A 629 -12.34 -15.61 -0.10
C MET A 629 -11.18 -16.44 -0.68
N TYR A 630 -10.23 -15.80 -1.34
CA TYR A 630 -9.05 -16.49 -1.85
C TYR A 630 -8.17 -17.01 -0.71
N ALA A 631 -8.00 -16.23 0.36
CA ALA A 631 -7.28 -16.68 1.56
C ALA A 631 -8.01 -17.85 2.26
N GLU A 632 -9.35 -17.84 2.29
CA GLU A 632 -10.18 -18.96 2.77
C GLU A 632 -9.90 -20.23 1.94
N LEU A 633 -9.90 -20.09 0.61
CA LEU A 633 -9.61 -21.18 -0.32
C LEU A 633 -8.20 -21.74 -0.13
N ASP A 634 -7.18 -20.88 -0.03
CA ASP A 634 -5.78 -21.29 0.18
C ASP A 634 -5.58 -21.98 1.53
N PHE A 635 -6.20 -21.45 2.60
CA PHE A 635 -6.21 -22.10 3.92
C PHE A 635 -6.80 -23.50 3.85
N VAL A 636 -7.99 -23.64 3.27
CA VAL A 636 -8.67 -24.93 3.13
C VAL A 636 -7.82 -25.94 2.37
N ILE A 637 -7.24 -25.53 1.23
CA ILE A 637 -6.44 -26.41 0.40
C ILE A 637 -5.19 -26.86 1.18
N ARG A 638 -4.40 -25.92 1.71
CA ARG A 638 -3.08 -26.23 2.28
C ARG A 638 -3.14 -26.81 3.69
N ARG A 639 -4.06 -26.35 4.55
CA ARG A 639 -4.11 -26.77 5.97
C ARG A 639 -5.00 -27.97 6.20
N ILE A 640 -6.09 -28.10 5.44
CA ILE A 640 -7.07 -29.17 5.64
C ILE A 640 -6.90 -30.26 4.59
N LEU A 641 -7.09 -29.95 3.30
CA LEU A 641 -7.15 -30.96 2.24
C LEU A 641 -5.79 -31.59 1.93
N ASP A 642 -4.72 -30.81 2.02
CA ASP A 642 -3.35 -31.26 1.82
C ASP A 642 -2.68 -31.77 3.11
N SER A 643 -3.44 -31.93 4.20
CA SER A 643 -2.93 -32.59 5.40
C SER A 643 -2.66 -34.08 5.15
N ASP A 644 -1.60 -34.61 5.74
CA ASP A 644 -1.19 -36.01 5.52
C ASP A 644 -2.25 -37.01 6.00
N ASP A 645 -2.97 -36.70 7.08
CA ASP A 645 -4.05 -37.54 7.59
C ASP A 645 -5.19 -37.68 6.59
N VAL A 646 -5.61 -36.56 5.99
CA VAL A 646 -6.67 -36.53 4.98
C VAL A 646 -6.22 -37.25 3.71
N LYS A 647 -5.01 -36.97 3.24
CA LYS A 647 -4.44 -37.63 2.04
C LYS A 647 -4.28 -39.13 2.21
N GLN A 648 -3.82 -39.61 3.36
CA GLN A 648 -3.60 -41.05 3.60
C GLN A 648 -4.90 -41.85 3.66
N GLN A 649 -5.99 -41.23 4.14
CA GLN A 649 -7.26 -41.92 4.35
C GLN A 649 -8.21 -41.78 3.16
N LEU A 650 -8.23 -40.62 2.51
CA LEU A 650 -9.13 -40.32 1.39
C LEU A 650 -8.43 -40.36 0.02
N GLY A 651 -7.12 -40.14 -0.03
CA GLY A 651 -6.32 -40.37 -1.23
C GLY A 651 -6.16 -41.87 -1.47
N ARG A 652 -6.78 -42.41 -2.53
CA ARG A 652 -6.63 -43.83 -2.89
C ARG A 652 -5.15 -44.19 -3.04
N ARG A 653 -4.79 -45.42 -2.62
CA ARG A 653 -3.44 -45.99 -2.63
C ARG A 653 -2.64 -45.62 -3.89
N GLY A 654 -1.67 -44.71 -3.74
CA GLY A 654 -0.68 -44.39 -4.77
C GLY A 654 -0.59 -42.91 -5.17
N SER A 655 -1.63 -42.09 -4.95
CA SER A 655 -1.58 -40.65 -5.24
C SER A 655 -1.91 -39.82 -4.02
N GLN A 656 -0.91 -39.10 -3.51
CA GLN A 656 -1.01 -38.22 -2.34
C GLN A 656 -1.37 -36.78 -2.74
N SER A 657 -2.20 -36.58 -3.76
CA SER A 657 -2.63 -35.24 -4.14
C SER A 657 -3.98 -34.90 -3.48
N PHE A 658 -4.09 -33.71 -2.89
CA PHE A 658 -5.36 -33.20 -2.37
C PHE A 658 -6.46 -33.12 -3.44
N TRP A 659 -6.10 -33.03 -4.72
CA TRP A 659 -7.04 -33.10 -5.84
C TRP A 659 -7.79 -34.45 -5.88
N LYS A 660 -7.09 -35.56 -5.60
CA LYS A 660 -7.71 -36.88 -5.51
C LYS A 660 -8.61 -37.04 -4.30
N VAL A 661 -8.31 -36.32 -3.21
CA VAL A 661 -9.20 -36.23 -2.05
C VAL A 661 -10.53 -35.59 -2.46
N ILE A 662 -10.49 -34.44 -3.15
CA ILE A 662 -11.72 -33.75 -3.58
C ILE A 662 -12.51 -34.63 -4.56
N GLU A 663 -11.84 -35.24 -5.56
CA GLU A 663 -12.47 -36.17 -6.51
C GLU A 663 -13.20 -37.32 -5.78
N GLN A 664 -12.56 -37.93 -4.78
CA GLN A 664 -13.11 -39.03 -4.00
C GLN A 664 -14.28 -38.58 -3.09
N VAL A 665 -14.16 -37.42 -2.44
CA VAL A 665 -15.20 -36.88 -1.54
C VAL A 665 -16.43 -36.41 -2.32
N ARG A 666 -16.22 -35.92 -3.55
CA ARG A 666 -17.30 -35.43 -4.43
C ARG A 666 -17.92 -36.55 -5.28
N GLY A 667 -17.15 -37.58 -5.63
CA GLY A 667 -17.58 -38.63 -6.54
C GLY A 667 -17.82 -38.13 -7.98
N MET A 668 -17.14 -37.07 -8.39
CA MET A 668 -17.33 -36.40 -9.67
C MET A 668 -16.37 -36.92 -10.74
N GLN A 669 -16.86 -37.09 -11.98
CA GLN A 669 -16.05 -37.53 -13.13
C GLN A 669 -15.32 -36.36 -13.83
N ASP A 670 -15.84 -35.13 -13.71
CA ASP A 670 -15.38 -33.98 -14.51
C ASP A 670 -14.41 -33.05 -13.75
N PHE A 671 -13.54 -33.67 -12.95
CA PHE A 671 -12.68 -32.95 -12.03
C PHE A 671 -11.59 -32.13 -12.74
N THR A 672 -10.88 -32.75 -13.67
CA THR A 672 -9.75 -32.11 -14.38
C THR A 672 -10.19 -30.91 -15.23
N PRO A 673 -11.27 -31.01 -16.02
CA PRO A 673 -11.76 -29.86 -16.78
C PRO A 673 -12.18 -28.68 -15.88
N LEU A 674 -12.88 -28.92 -14.76
CA LEU A 674 -13.24 -27.86 -13.79
C LEU A 674 -12.00 -27.20 -13.15
N ARG A 675 -10.98 -28.00 -12.80
CA ARG A 675 -9.72 -27.48 -12.28
C ARG A 675 -9.06 -26.56 -13.31
N ASN A 676 -8.96 -27.00 -14.56
CA ASN A 676 -8.35 -26.24 -15.65
C ASN A 676 -9.14 -24.96 -15.94
N LYS A 677 -10.48 -25.03 -15.98
CA LYS A 677 -11.37 -23.86 -16.12
C LYS A 677 -11.06 -22.79 -15.09
N GLY A 678 -10.96 -23.15 -13.80
CA GLY A 678 -10.64 -22.19 -12.74
C GLY A 678 -9.25 -21.59 -12.90
N MET A 679 -8.25 -22.42 -13.18
CA MET A 679 -6.85 -22.00 -13.34
C MET A 679 -6.67 -21.04 -14.52
N TYR A 680 -7.13 -21.44 -15.71
CA TYR A 680 -6.96 -20.64 -16.92
C TYR A 680 -7.88 -19.42 -16.91
N GLY A 681 -9.10 -19.51 -16.38
CA GLY A 681 -9.97 -18.34 -16.22
C GLY A 681 -9.36 -17.27 -15.32
N HIS A 682 -8.76 -17.68 -14.19
CA HIS A 682 -7.97 -16.76 -13.34
C HIS A 682 -6.76 -16.18 -14.08
N LYS A 683 -6.00 -17.00 -14.82
CA LYS A 683 -4.81 -16.55 -15.57
C LYS A 683 -5.20 -15.51 -16.62
N ILE A 684 -6.27 -15.77 -17.38
CA ILE A 684 -6.83 -14.85 -18.40
C ILE A 684 -7.24 -13.54 -17.74
N LEU A 685 -8.08 -13.57 -16.69
CA LEU A 685 -8.55 -12.35 -16.02
C LEU A 685 -7.41 -11.58 -15.34
N SER A 686 -6.40 -12.27 -14.83
CA SER A 686 -5.19 -11.63 -14.29
C SER A 686 -4.35 -10.96 -15.37
N THR A 687 -4.22 -11.58 -16.56
CA THR A 687 -3.58 -10.95 -17.71
C THR A 687 -4.39 -9.77 -18.20
N VAL A 688 -5.72 -9.89 -18.30
CA VAL A 688 -6.65 -8.79 -18.63
C VAL A 688 -6.44 -7.63 -17.67
N ALA A 689 -6.32 -7.86 -16.35
CA ALA A 689 -6.09 -6.77 -15.39
C ALA A 689 -4.78 -6.00 -15.63
N ARG A 690 -3.76 -6.67 -16.16
CA ARG A 690 -2.40 -6.13 -16.38
C ARG A 690 -2.13 -5.73 -17.82
N ALA A 691 -3.05 -6.02 -18.72
CA ALA A 691 -2.90 -5.75 -20.14
C ALA A 691 -2.72 -4.25 -20.37
N THR A 692 -1.69 -3.94 -21.13
CA THR A 692 -1.38 -2.62 -21.67
C THR A 692 -1.11 -2.82 -23.16
N PRO A 693 -0.98 -1.76 -23.98
CA PRO A 693 -0.63 -1.92 -25.39
C PRO A 693 0.65 -2.75 -25.61
N ALA A 694 1.58 -2.73 -24.64
CA ALA A 694 2.79 -3.54 -24.65
C ALA A 694 2.53 -5.06 -24.65
N LEU A 695 1.37 -5.54 -24.17
CA LEU A 695 1.01 -6.96 -24.24
C LEU A 695 0.94 -7.45 -25.69
N VAL A 696 0.48 -6.59 -26.61
CA VAL A 696 0.38 -6.92 -28.04
C VAL A 696 1.72 -6.75 -28.76
N GLU A 697 2.58 -5.87 -28.25
CA GLU A 697 3.93 -5.65 -28.79
C GLU A 697 4.90 -6.77 -28.38
N ASP A 698 4.73 -7.33 -27.17
CA ASP A 698 5.45 -8.51 -26.70
C ASP A 698 4.80 -9.80 -27.21
N GLN A 699 5.31 -10.29 -28.33
CA GLN A 699 4.84 -11.50 -28.99
C GLN A 699 4.77 -12.71 -28.06
N SER A 700 5.75 -12.91 -27.18
CA SER A 700 5.78 -14.07 -26.28
C SER A 700 4.69 -13.97 -25.21
N ALA A 701 4.51 -12.78 -24.63
CA ALA A 701 3.46 -12.55 -23.64
C ALA A 701 2.06 -12.67 -24.26
N PHE A 702 1.89 -12.23 -25.52
CA PHE A 702 0.65 -12.40 -26.25
C PHE A 702 0.35 -13.86 -26.56
N GLU A 703 1.33 -14.63 -27.05
CA GLU A 703 1.19 -16.07 -27.30
C GLU A 703 0.80 -16.83 -26.03
N ASP A 704 1.44 -16.54 -24.90
CA ASP A 704 1.10 -17.13 -23.60
C ASP A 704 -0.34 -16.82 -23.16
N PHE A 705 -0.84 -15.62 -23.49
CA PHE A 705 -2.23 -15.24 -23.26
C PHE A 705 -3.18 -16.05 -24.14
N ILE A 706 -2.91 -16.14 -25.44
CA ILE A 706 -3.71 -16.90 -26.40
C ILE A 706 -3.75 -18.39 -26.03
N ALA A 707 -2.62 -18.98 -25.67
CA ALA A 707 -2.54 -20.38 -25.21
C ALA A 707 -3.37 -20.61 -23.92
N SER A 708 -3.45 -19.62 -23.04
CA SER A 708 -4.28 -19.70 -21.84
C SER A 708 -5.78 -19.66 -22.17
N VAL A 709 -6.17 -18.84 -23.15
CA VAL A 709 -7.54 -18.78 -23.67
C VAL A 709 -7.95 -20.08 -24.36
N GLU A 710 -7.09 -20.63 -25.21
CA GLU A 710 -7.33 -21.90 -25.88
C GLU A 710 -7.52 -23.04 -24.87
N ALA A 711 -6.62 -23.14 -23.88
CA ALA A 711 -6.71 -24.15 -22.83
C ALA A 711 -7.98 -24.00 -21.95
N PHE A 712 -8.47 -22.76 -21.76
CA PHE A 712 -9.74 -22.51 -21.10
C PHE A 712 -10.93 -23.01 -21.94
N ILE A 713 -10.95 -22.71 -23.25
CA ILE A 713 -12.02 -23.15 -24.16
C ILE A 713 -12.09 -24.67 -24.23
N LEU A 714 -10.94 -25.35 -24.35
CA LEU A 714 -10.87 -26.81 -24.32
C LEU A 714 -11.39 -27.40 -23.00
N ALA A 715 -11.13 -26.74 -21.87
CA ALA A 715 -11.66 -27.18 -20.58
C ALA A 715 -13.19 -27.00 -20.48
N GLU A 716 -13.74 -25.92 -21.04
CA GLU A 716 -15.20 -25.72 -21.12
C GLU A 716 -15.87 -26.73 -22.06
N ASP A 717 -15.25 -27.02 -23.20
CA ASP A 717 -15.74 -28.00 -24.18
C ASP A 717 -15.83 -29.41 -23.56
N GLN A 718 -14.78 -29.84 -22.85
CA GLN A 718 -14.78 -31.10 -22.10
C GLN A 718 -15.88 -31.16 -21.03
N LEU A 719 -16.21 -30.04 -20.40
CA LEU A 719 -17.31 -29.97 -19.43
C LEU A 719 -18.69 -30.07 -20.09
N ALA A 720 -18.84 -29.48 -21.28
CA ALA A 720 -20.06 -29.56 -22.05
C ALA A 720 -20.32 -31.00 -22.54
N GLU A 721 -19.28 -31.69 -23.02
CA GLU A 721 -19.37 -33.10 -23.47
C GLU A 721 -19.76 -34.06 -22.35
N ALA A 722 -19.27 -33.84 -21.14
CA ALA A 722 -19.55 -34.69 -19.98
C ALA A 722 -21.00 -34.64 -19.47
N GLY A 723 -21.88 -33.87 -20.13
CA GLY A 723 -23.24 -33.65 -19.67
C GLY A 723 -23.30 -32.74 -18.44
N GLY A 724 -22.20 -32.01 -18.16
CA GLY A 724 -22.16 -30.93 -17.19
C GLY A 724 -23.09 -29.81 -17.64
N SER A 725 -24.36 -29.91 -17.27
CA SER A 725 -25.36 -28.86 -17.44
C SER A 725 -25.02 -27.66 -16.55
N MET A 726 -24.01 -26.89 -16.94
CA MET A 726 -23.93 -25.46 -16.68
C MET A 726 -24.13 -24.79 -18.04
N ALA A 727 -25.38 -24.41 -18.30
CA ALA A 727 -25.84 -23.72 -19.50
C ALA A 727 -25.25 -22.29 -19.67
N SER A 728 -24.09 -21.98 -19.09
CA SER A 728 -23.64 -20.59 -18.91
C SER A 728 -22.88 -19.99 -20.09
N LEU A 729 -22.44 -20.80 -21.06
CA LEU A 729 -21.93 -20.31 -22.34
C LEU A 729 -22.66 -21.03 -23.48
N GLN A 730 -23.99 -20.95 -23.51
CA GLN A 730 -24.66 -20.93 -24.81
C GLN A 730 -24.19 -19.65 -25.52
N PHE A 731 -23.02 -19.70 -26.13
CA PHE A 731 -22.62 -18.74 -27.15
C PHE A 731 -23.75 -18.76 -28.18
N PRO A 732 -24.57 -17.70 -28.30
CA PRO A 732 -25.67 -17.70 -29.24
C PRO A 732 -25.04 -17.72 -30.65
N GLY A 733 -24.95 -18.92 -31.25
CA GLY A 733 -24.45 -19.14 -32.60
C GLY A 733 -23.04 -19.73 -32.80
N PHE A 734 -22.33 -20.23 -31.78
CA PHE A 734 -20.95 -20.75 -32.00
C PHE A 734 -20.83 -22.28 -32.18
N PHE A 735 -21.65 -23.10 -31.51
CA PHE A 735 -21.60 -24.57 -31.66
C PHE A 735 -22.72 -25.18 -32.52
N GLY A 736 -23.51 -24.35 -33.19
CA GLY A 736 -24.41 -24.81 -34.25
C GLY A 736 -23.64 -24.97 -35.56
N PHE A 737 -23.01 -26.12 -35.78
CA PHE A 737 -22.28 -26.50 -37.00
C PHE A 737 -23.21 -26.72 -38.23
N ASP A 738 -24.18 -25.83 -38.46
CA ASP A 738 -25.01 -25.80 -39.67
C ASP A 738 -24.70 -24.52 -40.48
N SER A 739 -23.48 -24.43 -41.01
CA SER A 739 -23.14 -23.45 -42.05
C SER A 739 -22.78 -24.20 -43.34
N PRO A 740 -23.55 -24.03 -44.44
CA PRO A 740 -23.33 -24.74 -45.68
C PRO A 740 -22.15 -24.09 -46.44
N GLY A 741 -20.97 -24.70 -46.40
CA GLY A 741 -19.94 -24.43 -47.42
C GLY A 741 -18.48 -24.28 -47.01
N MET A 742 -18.04 -24.70 -45.82
CA MET A 742 -16.61 -24.80 -45.50
C MET A 742 -16.15 -26.26 -45.58
N GLY A 743 -15.21 -26.54 -46.49
CA GLY A 743 -14.62 -27.85 -46.72
C GLY A 743 -13.96 -28.40 -45.46
N GLY A 744 -14.26 -29.67 -45.17
CA GLY A 744 -13.89 -30.32 -43.92
C GLY A 744 -12.39 -30.38 -43.65
N PHE A 745 -12.05 -30.23 -42.37
CA PHE A 745 -10.79 -30.66 -41.79
C PHE A 745 -10.53 -32.15 -42.11
N PRO A 746 -9.38 -32.51 -42.69
CA PRO A 746 -9.03 -33.90 -42.92
C PRO A 746 -8.47 -34.52 -41.64
N GLY A 747 -9.26 -35.39 -41.00
CA GLY A 747 -8.69 -36.45 -40.17
C GLY A 747 -9.21 -36.60 -38.75
N MET A 748 -10.51 -36.83 -38.56
CA MET A 748 -11.00 -37.73 -37.50
C MET A 748 -12.32 -38.35 -37.95
N ASN A 749 -12.28 -39.57 -38.47
CA ASN A 749 -13.47 -40.38 -38.73
C ASN A 749 -13.26 -41.78 -38.14
N GLY A 750 -13.76 -41.98 -36.93
CA GLY A 750 -13.84 -43.26 -36.24
C GLY A 750 -15.28 -43.52 -35.85
N GLY A 751 -16.04 -44.14 -36.75
CA GLY A 751 -17.46 -44.46 -36.53
C GLY A 751 -17.65 -45.58 -35.48
N TYR A 752 -18.63 -45.39 -34.60
CA TYR A 752 -19.20 -46.47 -33.80
C TYR A 752 -20.41 -47.09 -34.52
N PRO A 753 -20.48 -48.43 -34.65
CA PRO A 753 -21.59 -49.13 -35.26
C PRO A 753 -22.64 -49.58 -34.24
N GLY A 754 -23.91 -49.31 -34.56
CA GLY A 754 -25.05 -50.19 -34.25
C GLY A 754 -25.62 -50.15 -32.84
N MET A 755 -26.81 -49.56 -32.69
CA MET A 755 -27.87 -50.10 -31.83
C MET A 755 -29.27 -49.73 -32.32
N PRO A 756 -30.29 -50.57 -31.99
CA PRO A 756 -31.46 -50.79 -32.82
C PRO A 756 -32.65 -49.86 -32.50
N ALA A 757 -33.49 -49.68 -33.52
CA ALA A 757 -34.78 -49.02 -33.46
C ALA A 757 -35.70 -49.64 -32.38
N GLY A 758 -36.00 -48.85 -31.35
CA GLY A 758 -37.04 -49.12 -30.37
C GLY A 758 -37.98 -47.92 -30.29
N GLY A 759 -39.12 -48.02 -30.98
CA GLY A 759 -40.12 -46.95 -31.06
C GLY A 759 -40.82 -46.71 -29.72
N PHE A 760 -41.00 -45.43 -29.38
CA PHE A 760 -41.97 -44.99 -28.39
C PHE A 760 -43.28 -44.57 -29.12
N PRO A 761 -44.43 -45.15 -28.73
CA PRO A 761 -45.72 -44.89 -29.35
C PRO A 761 -46.43 -43.70 -28.70
N GLY A 762 -47.04 -42.82 -29.51
CA GLY A 762 -48.15 -42.00 -29.01
C GLY A 762 -48.25 -40.53 -29.43
N MET A 763 -47.98 -40.14 -30.68
CA MET A 763 -48.47 -38.83 -31.16
C MET A 763 -49.19 -38.91 -32.52
N PRO A 764 -50.35 -38.24 -32.65
CA PRO A 764 -51.25 -38.37 -33.78
C PRO A 764 -50.78 -37.62 -35.03
N ALA A 765 -51.07 -38.23 -36.18
CA ALA A 765 -50.75 -37.79 -37.52
C ALA A 765 -51.54 -36.56 -37.97
N GLY A 766 -50.88 -35.69 -38.75
CA GLY A 766 -51.55 -34.90 -39.77
C GLY A 766 -51.04 -33.47 -39.91
N LEU A 767 -50.09 -33.23 -40.83
CA LEU A 767 -50.19 -32.09 -41.74
C LEU A 767 -49.40 -32.32 -43.04
N PRO A 768 -49.94 -31.94 -44.21
CA PRO A 768 -49.48 -32.39 -45.53
C PRO A 768 -48.69 -31.31 -46.28
N GLY A 769 -47.60 -31.67 -46.96
CA GLY A 769 -46.94 -30.74 -47.89
C GLY A 769 -45.57 -31.13 -48.43
N MET A 770 -45.53 -32.11 -49.36
CA MET A 770 -44.60 -32.21 -50.52
C MET A 770 -43.07 -32.38 -50.26
N PRO A 771 -42.27 -32.77 -51.29
CA PRO A 771 -42.47 -33.81 -52.29
C PRO A 771 -41.28 -34.81 -52.38
N ASN A 772 -41.56 -35.96 -52.99
CA ASN A 772 -40.67 -37.07 -53.30
C ASN A 772 -39.49 -36.73 -54.23
N GLY A 773 -38.34 -37.35 -53.95
CA GLY A 773 -37.59 -38.13 -54.94
C GLY A 773 -36.17 -37.65 -55.25
N MET A 774 -35.16 -38.47 -54.94
CA MET A 774 -34.21 -38.99 -55.94
C MET A 774 -33.19 -39.96 -55.33
N PHE A 775 -32.85 -40.95 -56.16
CA PHE A 775 -32.07 -42.15 -55.91
C PHE A 775 -30.56 -41.90 -55.69
N GLY A 776 -29.90 -42.90 -55.07
CA GLY A 776 -28.64 -43.42 -55.63
C GLY A 776 -27.51 -43.71 -54.64
N SER A 777 -27.48 -44.92 -54.08
CA SER A 777 -26.22 -45.53 -53.64
C SER A 777 -25.44 -46.06 -54.85
N PRO A 778 -24.10 -46.09 -54.74
CA PRO A 778 -23.44 -47.36 -55.02
C PRO A 778 -22.39 -47.75 -53.98
N SER A 779 -22.38 -49.06 -53.77
CA SER A 779 -21.41 -49.90 -53.10
C SER A 779 -19.98 -49.77 -53.65
N GLY A 780 -18.98 -49.88 -52.78
CA GLY A 780 -17.57 -50.07 -53.14
C GLY A 780 -16.77 -50.74 -52.03
N SER A 781 -16.46 -52.01 -52.26
CA SER A 781 -15.65 -52.95 -51.47
C SER A 781 -14.15 -52.66 -51.51
N GLY A 782 -13.39 -52.99 -50.44
CA GLY A 782 -11.97 -53.38 -50.60
C GLY A 782 -11.03 -53.24 -49.40
N MET A 783 -10.59 -54.41 -48.91
CA MET A 783 -9.24 -54.79 -48.45
C MET A 783 -8.65 -54.39 -47.07
N GLN A 784 -8.24 -55.47 -46.38
CA GLN A 784 -7.24 -55.63 -45.31
C GLN A 784 -5.87 -55.09 -45.80
N ASP A 785 -4.91 -54.64 -44.98
CA ASP A 785 -4.16 -55.42 -43.98
C ASP A 785 -3.06 -54.53 -43.35
N ALA A 786 -2.51 -55.01 -42.22
CA ALA A 786 -1.14 -54.80 -41.73
C ALA A 786 -0.66 -53.50 -40.99
N THR A 787 -0.29 -53.76 -39.73
CA THR A 787 0.96 -53.35 -39.02
C THR A 787 1.00 -52.15 -38.04
N ARG A 788 1.21 -52.55 -36.78
CA ARG A 788 1.84 -51.84 -35.64
C ARG A 788 2.96 -50.86 -36.04
N SER A 789 2.98 -49.70 -35.39
CA SER A 789 4.22 -49.17 -34.79
C SER A 789 3.90 -48.26 -33.60
N SER A 790 4.49 -48.61 -32.47
CA SER A 790 4.55 -47.87 -31.21
C SER A 790 5.49 -46.67 -31.33
N ASN A 791 5.13 -45.54 -30.72
CA ASN A 791 6.12 -44.69 -30.05
C ASN A 791 5.44 -43.87 -28.95
N GLY A 792 5.87 -44.13 -27.71
CA GLY A 792 5.42 -43.44 -26.52
C GLY A 792 6.10 -42.07 -26.38
N ALA A 793 5.31 -41.07 -26.01
CA ALA A 793 5.79 -39.82 -25.45
C ALA A 793 5.50 -39.81 -23.96
N ARG A 794 6.55 -39.60 -23.16
CA ARG A 794 6.53 -39.47 -21.71
C ARG A 794 5.87 -38.14 -21.32
N SER A 795 4.93 -38.17 -20.39
CA SER A 795 4.41 -36.98 -19.71
C SER A 795 5.49 -36.39 -18.78
N PRO A 796 5.72 -35.05 -18.77
CA PRO A 796 6.56 -34.41 -17.78
C PRO A 796 5.88 -34.44 -16.42
N THR A 797 6.61 -34.89 -15.42
CA THR A 797 6.20 -35.01 -14.02
C THR A 797 6.02 -33.64 -13.35
N ASP A 798 5.02 -33.62 -12.47
CA ASP A 798 4.68 -32.60 -11.51
C ASP A 798 5.89 -32.15 -10.66
N ASP A 799 6.16 -30.85 -10.65
CA ASP A 799 6.80 -30.13 -9.54
C ASP A 799 6.51 -28.63 -9.70
N TRP A 800 5.45 -28.15 -9.04
CA TRP A 800 5.18 -26.71 -8.89
C TRP A 800 4.81 -26.43 -7.43
N ASN A 801 5.79 -25.97 -6.66
CA ASN A 801 5.59 -25.38 -5.33
C ASN A 801 5.08 -23.95 -5.49
N PHE A 802 3.94 -23.62 -4.85
CA PHE A 802 3.34 -22.29 -4.78
C PHE A 802 3.70 -21.55 -3.49
#